data_AF-A0A0F7FT44-F1
#
_entry.id   AF-A0A0F7FT44-F1
#
_cell.length_a   1.000
_cell.length_b   1.000
_cell.length_c   1.000
_cell.angle_alpha   90.00
_cell.angle_beta   90.00
_cell.angle_gamma   90.00
#
_symmetry.space_group_name_H-M   'P 1'
#
loop_
_entity.id
_entity.type
_entity.pdbx_description
1 polymer ?
#
loop_
_entity_poly.entity_id
_entity_poly.type
_entity_poly.pdbx_seq_one_letter_code
_entity_poly.pdbx_strand_id
1 'polypeptide(L)'
;MVEMRSLSGWIRAGAGGLAIALLAAGAGTAVAAPAPEANNAQTWEAVTFGQSTDLNFATNVLPEKIGTNYAEPEHPGTIDGKIVMESRGGKLAPGHDGLTFYQTGLDPRTDNFVLTADMTVEQFGPETGAAPNSQDSAGIMVRDVNGAPRQDPMVAGFEEVPAASNIFGAGMLRQGISGLVRTGVTEPWGNRGSALKATPFTTDSRYTLPLGTPVSLRLERTDTEFVMSATFTHAGEPATFEQRVTGADWVQDIDPDRMYVGFYAARNAKVTFENAHLELSGAQTQPRPPTEPVPVQPALTLHSAPETSTAQYTLRARTNTAGTVTVTDERGKRVAHKRLAAGEFFSHPVRLKDESTGYTFTLVTGEGETVTRTLTVTRTAYGERGDGAVIHASPTGTATAAGTAARPVDLQTALRHVAPGGQVLLHGGTYEPAGTLNLSASYSGLPNKPKTLKPYRDQQVIIDGRGALPVVLRLDADNWRVEGFRITRAASNALRMSGSHNVISAMTFNYNGDTGFQITGSGEDPAYWPRHNLITGCESHDNRDASDINADGFAAKLGVGEGNVFRGNIAHHNIDDGWDLYNRTNEGANLPITLENNVSYANGRLSNGYNEDSNTGNGFKLGGEGLPVDHVVRGNIAYDNNMDGFSDNFNPGRLTLTNNTAFDNKRFNYLIRFSPYFSPEEQGVYRDNLSLRTPGGRGGDEPETDFIAGDVDRTNVLFDGERATNADGTTVATAADFRSLELPERYARGRDGTPEHGDFLRPAQRSPLNKAGTHRSVIGALDGSRR
;
A
#
# COMPACT_ATOMS: atom_id res chain seq x y z
N MET A 1 17.41 -19.32 -15.12
CA MET A 1 18.41 -20.15 -14.42
C MET A 1 19.57 -19.25 -14.05
N VAL A 2 19.49 -18.65 -12.88
CA VAL A 2 20.56 -17.85 -12.26
C VAL A 2 20.63 -18.38 -10.83
N GLU A 3 21.79 -18.94 -10.48
CA GLU A 3 22.03 -19.68 -9.24
C GLU A 3 21.93 -18.78 -8.01
N MET A 4 21.10 -19.18 -7.04
CA MET A 4 21.22 -18.77 -5.64
C MET A 4 22.45 -19.48 -5.06
N ARG A 5 23.46 -18.72 -4.63
CA ARG A 5 24.55 -19.23 -3.80
C ARG A 5 24.16 -19.10 -2.34
N SER A 6 24.08 -20.25 -1.66
CA SER A 6 24.04 -20.34 -0.21
C SER A 6 25.37 -19.87 0.39
N LEU A 7 25.28 -19.21 1.55
CA LEU A 7 26.44 -18.90 2.39
C LEU A 7 26.15 -19.44 3.79
N SER A 8 26.77 -20.57 4.08
CA SER A 8 26.90 -21.17 5.41
C SER A 8 28.38 -21.35 5.76
N GLY A 9 28.73 -21.03 7.02
CA GLY A 9 30.08 -21.13 7.60
C GLY A 9 30.98 -19.95 7.23
N TRP A 10 31.71 -19.29 8.12
CA TRP A 10 32.62 -19.87 9.11
C TRP A 10 32.85 -18.92 10.30
N ILE A 11 32.92 -19.52 11.49
CA ILE A 11 33.50 -18.99 12.72
C ILE A 11 35.04 -18.91 12.57
N ARG A 12 35.64 -17.78 12.95
CA ARG A 12 36.91 -17.74 13.73
C ARG A 12 37.28 -16.33 14.23
N ALA A 13 37.20 -16.21 15.56
CA ALA A 13 38.19 -15.67 16.49
C ALA A 13 38.82 -14.28 16.26
N GLY A 14 38.48 -13.36 17.17
CA GLY A 14 39.30 -12.23 17.58
C GLY A 14 39.07 -11.96 19.07
N ALA A 15 39.91 -12.54 19.92
CA ALA A 15 39.90 -12.36 21.36
C ALA A 15 40.52 -11.01 21.74
N GLY A 16 39.83 -10.23 22.56
CA GLY A 16 40.35 -9.07 23.28
C GLY A 16 39.77 -9.10 24.69
N GLY A 17 40.57 -9.54 25.66
CA GLY A 17 40.13 -9.81 27.02
C GLY A 17 40.00 -8.55 27.88
N LEU A 18 39.06 -8.61 28.82
CA LEU A 18 39.14 -7.87 30.08
C LEU A 18 38.87 -8.86 31.22
N ALA A 19 39.89 -9.10 32.04
CA ALA A 19 39.83 -9.95 33.21
C ALA A 19 39.25 -9.16 34.39
N ILE A 20 38.24 -9.72 35.06
CA ILE A 20 37.84 -9.32 36.41
C ILE A 20 38.03 -10.52 37.32
N ALA A 21 38.81 -10.30 38.37
CA ALA A 21 39.31 -11.30 39.30
C ALA A 21 38.20 -11.88 40.20
N LEU A 22 38.18 -13.22 40.29
CA LEU A 22 37.45 -13.96 41.32
C LEU A 22 38.15 -13.84 42.68
N LEU A 23 37.35 -13.56 43.71
CA LEU A 23 37.68 -13.86 45.11
C LEU A 23 36.85 -15.06 45.53
N ALA A 24 37.52 -16.18 45.79
CA ALA A 24 36.95 -17.39 46.37
C ALA A 24 36.96 -17.29 47.89
N ALA A 25 35.80 -17.55 48.52
CA ALA A 25 35.71 -17.97 49.91
C ALA A 25 34.71 -19.12 49.96
N GLY A 26 35.19 -20.31 50.33
CA GLY A 26 34.35 -21.50 50.50
C GLY A 26 33.92 -21.69 51.96
N ALA A 27 32.74 -22.28 52.15
CA ALA A 27 32.40 -23.11 53.31
C ALA A 27 31.11 -23.93 53.04
N GLY A 28 31.22 -25.26 53.17
CA GLY A 28 30.26 -26.10 53.92
C GLY A 28 28.85 -26.41 53.38
N THR A 29 28.76 -27.52 52.65
CA THR A 29 27.69 -28.55 52.57
C THR A 29 26.31 -28.33 53.20
N ALA A 30 25.26 -28.49 52.39
CA ALA A 30 24.04 -29.23 52.75
C ALA A 30 23.39 -29.82 51.47
N VAL A 31 23.28 -31.14 51.38
CA VAL A 31 22.48 -31.82 50.36
C VAL A 31 21.01 -31.64 50.75
N ALA A 32 20.28 -30.79 50.03
CA ALA A 32 18.85 -30.68 50.15
C ALA A 32 18.20 -31.91 49.48
N ALA A 33 17.28 -32.56 50.18
CA ALA A 33 16.37 -33.53 49.60
C ALA A 33 15.63 -32.88 48.40
N PRO A 34 15.27 -33.65 47.35
CA PRO A 34 14.48 -33.10 46.26
C PRO A 34 13.19 -32.52 46.84
N ALA A 35 12.98 -31.23 46.63
CA ALA A 35 11.70 -30.60 46.90
C ALA A 35 10.64 -31.30 46.03
N PRO A 36 9.40 -31.44 46.50
CA PRO A 36 8.31 -31.90 45.65
C PRO A 36 8.25 -31.00 44.41
N GLU A 37 8.04 -31.61 43.24
CA GLU A 37 7.89 -30.90 41.96
C GLU A 37 6.96 -29.70 42.14
N ALA A 38 7.49 -28.50 41.88
CA ALA A 38 6.69 -27.32 41.79
C ALA A 38 5.72 -27.52 40.62
N ASN A 39 4.42 -27.55 40.89
CA ASN A 39 3.40 -27.34 39.87
C ASN A 39 3.78 -26.06 39.11
N ASN A 40 4.13 -26.19 37.83
CA ASN A 40 4.35 -25.07 36.92
C ASN A 40 3.03 -24.31 36.75
N ALA A 41 2.71 -23.40 37.67
CA ALA A 41 1.67 -22.42 37.45
C ALA A 41 2.13 -21.54 36.27
N GLN A 42 1.39 -21.60 35.16
CA GLN A 42 1.66 -20.77 34.00
C GLN A 42 1.62 -19.29 34.42
N THR A 43 2.65 -18.52 34.03
CA THR A 43 2.71 -17.09 34.36
C THR A 43 2.03 -16.30 33.25
N TRP A 44 1.02 -15.52 33.61
CA TRP A 44 0.27 -14.69 32.66
C TRP A 44 0.78 -13.25 32.67
N GLU A 45 0.94 -12.67 31.48
CA GLU A 45 1.45 -11.30 31.33
C GLU A 45 0.73 -10.54 30.23
N ALA A 46 0.66 -9.21 30.40
CA ALA A 46 0.14 -8.29 29.40
C ALA A 46 1.29 -7.77 28.53
N VAL A 47 1.07 -7.75 27.22
CA VAL A 47 1.96 -7.09 26.26
C VAL A 47 1.12 -6.33 25.24
N THR A 48 1.54 -5.13 24.89
CA THR A 48 1.01 -4.40 23.74
C THR A 48 2.13 -4.26 22.73
N PHE A 49 1.88 -4.53 21.46
CA PHE A 49 2.89 -4.52 20.41
C PHE A 49 2.29 -4.27 19.04
N GLY A 50 3.13 -3.92 18.08
CA GLY A 50 2.78 -3.88 16.65
C GLY A 50 2.11 -2.59 16.21
N GLN A 51 2.00 -2.39 14.90
CA GLN A 51 1.57 -1.11 14.31
C GLN A 51 0.29 -0.53 14.90
N SER A 52 0.26 0.80 15.01
CA SER A 52 -0.86 1.60 15.52
C SER A 52 -1.12 1.45 17.02
N THR A 53 -0.23 0.81 17.78
CA THR A 53 -0.34 0.72 19.26
C THR A 53 0.42 1.83 19.99
N ASP A 54 0.99 2.77 19.23
CA ASP A 54 1.74 3.94 19.71
C ASP A 54 0.94 4.77 20.72
N LEU A 55 1.64 5.38 21.68
CA LEU A 55 1.02 6.19 22.73
C LEU A 55 0.30 7.44 22.21
N ASN A 56 0.61 7.88 20.97
CA ASN A 56 -0.01 9.02 20.31
C ASN A 56 -0.96 8.62 19.16
N PHE A 57 -1.28 7.33 19.00
CA PHE A 57 -2.18 6.89 17.94
C PHE A 57 -3.61 7.43 18.18
N ALA A 58 -4.10 8.25 17.24
CA ALA A 58 -5.32 9.04 17.42
C ALA A 58 -6.46 8.76 16.43
N THR A 59 -6.24 7.90 15.42
CA THR A 59 -7.22 7.72 14.33
C THR A 59 -8.53 7.11 14.82
N ASN A 60 -9.64 7.85 14.70
CA ASN A 60 -10.98 7.45 15.17
C ASN A 60 -11.06 7.14 16.68
N VAL A 61 -10.20 7.78 17.47
CA VAL A 61 -10.15 7.64 18.93
C VAL A 61 -10.58 8.97 19.57
N LEU A 62 -11.32 8.91 20.68
CA LEU A 62 -11.62 10.12 21.47
C LEU A 62 -10.30 10.72 22.01
N PRO A 63 -10.16 12.06 22.07
CA PRO A 63 -8.92 12.71 22.50
C PRO A 63 -8.36 12.17 23.83
N GLU A 64 -9.23 11.93 24.81
CA GLU A 64 -8.89 11.42 26.14
C GLU A 64 -8.50 9.93 26.18
N LYS A 65 -8.68 9.21 25.06
CA LYS A 65 -8.40 7.77 24.91
C LYS A 65 -7.23 7.47 23.98
N ILE A 66 -6.55 8.50 23.48
CA ILE A 66 -5.34 8.36 22.67
C ILE A 66 -4.28 7.58 23.48
N GLY A 67 -3.68 6.56 22.86
CA GLY A 67 -2.67 5.69 23.48
C GLY A 67 -3.20 4.62 24.45
N THR A 68 -4.51 4.59 24.74
CA THR A 68 -5.13 3.60 25.64
C THR A 68 -5.05 2.19 25.05
N ASN A 69 -4.21 1.35 25.65
CA ASN A 69 -4.08 -0.08 25.37
C ASN A 69 -3.61 -0.76 26.66
N TYR A 70 -4.43 -1.62 27.24
CA TYR A 70 -4.09 -2.30 28.49
C TYR A 70 -4.88 -3.59 28.72
N ALA A 71 -4.35 -4.43 29.60
CA ALA A 71 -5.07 -5.52 30.25
C ALA A 71 -4.96 -5.36 31.77
N GLU A 72 -6.10 -5.42 32.45
CA GLU A 72 -6.26 -5.28 33.90
C GLU A 72 -6.88 -6.57 34.46
N PRO A 73 -6.06 -7.58 34.78
CA PRO A 73 -6.51 -8.78 35.50
C PRO A 73 -6.78 -8.46 36.99
N GLU A 74 -7.83 -9.05 37.55
CA GLU A 74 -8.14 -8.99 38.99
C GLU A 74 -7.03 -9.62 39.85
N HIS A 75 -6.39 -10.65 39.30
CA HIS A 75 -5.27 -11.36 39.91
C HIS A 75 -4.06 -11.32 38.96
N PRO A 76 -3.20 -10.28 39.04
CA PRO A 76 -2.03 -10.14 38.18
C PRO A 76 -1.12 -11.38 38.21
N GLY A 77 -0.69 -11.83 37.03
CA GLY A 77 0.14 -13.03 36.89
C GLY A 77 -0.65 -14.32 36.69
N THR A 78 -1.98 -14.30 36.81
CA THR A 78 -2.84 -15.49 36.66
C THR A 78 -3.98 -15.26 35.65
N ILE A 79 -4.65 -16.34 35.26
CA ILE A 79 -5.87 -16.31 34.44
C ILE A 79 -7.15 -16.17 35.29
N ASP A 80 -7.01 -16.23 36.61
CA ASP A 80 -8.14 -16.32 37.53
C ASP A 80 -8.85 -14.97 37.71
N GLY A 81 -10.17 -15.04 37.92
CA GLY A 81 -10.99 -13.86 38.15
C GLY A 81 -11.30 -13.08 36.87
N LYS A 82 -11.69 -11.81 37.05
CA LYS A 82 -12.08 -10.94 35.94
C LYS A 82 -10.85 -10.36 35.24
N ILE A 83 -10.84 -10.34 33.91
CA ILE A 83 -9.80 -9.69 33.10
C ILE A 83 -10.46 -8.64 32.20
N VAL A 84 -10.16 -7.36 32.43
CA VAL A 84 -10.63 -6.26 31.58
C VAL A 84 -9.56 -5.91 30.57
N MET A 85 -9.92 -5.80 29.30
CA MET A 85 -9.02 -5.30 28.26
C MET A 85 -9.65 -4.15 27.52
N GLU A 86 -8.89 -3.10 27.28
CA GLU A 86 -9.28 -1.99 26.41
C GLU A 86 -8.14 -1.70 25.45
N SER A 87 -8.47 -1.64 24.16
CA SER A 87 -7.54 -1.25 23.10
C SER A 87 -8.18 -0.22 22.20
N ARG A 88 -7.52 0.93 22.06
CA ARG A 88 -7.92 2.05 21.19
C ARG A 88 -6.99 2.18 19.98
N GLY A 89 -5.77 1.68 20.11
CA GLY A 89 -4.82 1.51 19.00
C GLY A 89 -4.82 0.08 18.46
N GLY A 90 -3.83 -0.24 17.64
CA GLY A 90 -3.65 -1.55 17.04
C GLY A 90 -4.46 -1.74 15.76
N LYS A 91 -4.33 -2.94 15.20
CA LYS A 91 -5.09 -3.42 14.04
C LYS A 91 -4.96 -4.93 13.91
N LEU A 92 -6.01 -5.59 13.44
CA LEU A 92 -5.91 -6.93 12.86
C LEU A 92 -5.89 -6.82 11.33
N ALA A 93 -4.78 -7.21 10.68
CA ALA A 93 -4.63 -7.07 9.23
C ALA A 93 -4.20 -8.39 8.55
N PRO A 94 -4.38 -8.50 7.21
CA PRO A 94 -4.00 -9.72 6.49
C PRO A 94 -2.53 -10.12 6.60
N GLY A 95 -1.63 -9.15 6.75
CA GLY A 95 -0.19 -9.39 6.77
C GLY A 95 0.51 -9.19 8.12
N HIS A 96 -0.09 -8.48 9.07
CA HIS A 96 0.49 -8.24 10.39
C HIS A 96 -0.56 -7.74 11.39
N ASP A 97 -0.16 -7.54 12.65
CA ASP A 97 -1.03 -7.03 13.70
C ASP A 97 -0.45 -5.82 14.44
N GLY A 98 -1.31 -5.15 15.20
CA GLY A 98 -0.99 -4.46 16.43
C GLY A 98 -2.05 -4.82 17.49
N LEU A 99 -1.62 -5.39 18.62
CA LEU A 99 -2.50 -6.00 19.62
C LEU A 99 -2.14 -5.55 21.03
N THR A 100 -3.15 -5.54 21.90
CA THR A 100 -2.98 -5.76 23.34
C THR A 100 -3.31 -7.21 23.63
N PHE A 101 -2.40 -7.94 24.30
CA PHE A 101 -2.49 -9.38 24.49
C PHE A 101 -2.15 -9.76 25.94
N TYR A 102 -3.09 -10.41 26.63
CA TYR A 102 -2.88 -11.01 27.95
C TYR A 102 -2.74 -12.51 27.80
N GLN A 103 -1.55 -13.05 28.03
CA GLN A 103 -1.14 -14.34 27.49
C GLN A 103 -0.23 -15.13 28.43
N THR A 104 -0.10 -16.44 28.14
CA THR A 104 1.00 -17.29 28.60
C THR A 104 1.70 -17.97 27.42
N GLY A 105 3.00 -18.23 27.56
CA GLY A 105 3.77 -19.04 26.61
C GLY A 105 3.62 -20.53 26.89
N LEU A 106 3.58 -21.34 25.82
CA LEU A 106 3.55 -22.81 25.84
C LEU A 106 4.57 -23.37 24.85
N ASP A 107 5.01 -24.62 25.03
CA ASP A 107 5.87 -25.31 24.06
C ASP A 107 4.99 -26.17 23.13
N PRO A 108 4.85 -25.82 21.83
CA PRO A 108 3.96 -26.54 20.89
C PRO A 108 4.39 -27.99 20.65
N ARG A 109 5.61 -28.38 21.04
CA ARG A 109 6.13 -29.75 20.93
C ARG A 109 5.69 -30.63 22.09
N THR A 110 5.35 -30.06 23.24
CA THR A 110 4.92 -30.81 24.43
C THR A 110 3.48 -30.54 24.83
N ASP A 111 2.92 -29.39 24.44
CA ASP A 111 1.65 -28.88 24.96
C ASP A 111 0.58 -28.77 23.86
N ASN A 112 -0.45 -29.57 23.99
CA ASN A 112 -1.78 -29.28 23.45
C ASN A 112 -2.56 -28.51 24.50
N PHE A 113 -3.60 -27.76 24.09
CA PHE A 113 -4.35 -26.95 25.03
C PHE A 113 -5.85 -26.85 24.69
N VAL A 114 -6.64 -26.53 25.71
CA VAL A 114 -8.00 -26.02 25.59
C VAL A 114 -8.11 -24.74 26.42
N LEU A 115 -8.31 -23.61 25.77
CA LEU A 115 -8.61 -22.32 26.38
C LEU A 115 -10.11 -22.03 26.25
N THR A 116 -10.78 -21.75 27.37
CA THR A 116 -12.18 -21.29 27.39
C THR A 116 -12.31 -20.01 28.21
N ALA A 117 -13.26 -19.14 27.84
CA ALA A 117 -13.69 -18.00 28.66
C ALA A 117 -15.04 -17.46 28.21
N ASP A 118 -15.76 -16.80 29.11
CA ASP A 118 -16.92 -15.98 28.78
C ASP A 118 -16.45 -14.57 28.45
N MET A 119 -16.67 -14.13 27.21
CA MET A 119 -16.34 -12.78 26.76
C MET A 119 -17.59 -11.90 26.76
N THR A 120 -17.51 -10.75 27.42
CA THR A 120 -18.51 -9.69 27.34
C THR A 120 -17.92 -8.50 26.59
N VAL A 121 -18.53 -8.12 25.47
CA VAL A 121 -18.12 -6.94 24.69
C VAL A 121 -18.85 -5.72 25.23
N GLU A 122 -18.14 -4.86 25.96
CA GLU A 122 -18.70 -3.65 26.56
C GLU A 122 -18.82 -2.53 25.55
N GLN A 123 -17.84 -2.43 24.64
CA GLN A 123 -17.77 -1.40 23.62
C GLN A 123 -17.04 -1.96 22.38
N PHE A 124 -17.55 -1.67 21.19
CA PHE A 124 -16.94 -2.11 19.92
C PHE A 124 -17.11 -1.07 18.79
N GLY A 125 -16.03 -0.74 18.09
CA GLY A 125 -15.97 0.26 17.03
C GLY A 125 -15.64 1.68 17.52
N PRO A 126 -15.40 2.64 16.63
CA PRO A 126 -15.11 4.01 17.03
C PRO A 126 -16.23 4.67 17.86
N GLU A 127 -15.85 5.37 18.93
CA GLU A 127 -16.79 6.19 19.73
C GLU A 127 -17.04 7.57 19.09
N THR A 128 -16.40 7.86 17.96
CA THR A 128 -16.55 9.09 17.17
C THR A 128 -17.80 9.09 16.27
N GLY A 129 -18.59 8.01 16.30
CA GLY A 129 -19.74 7.80 15.43
C GLY A 129 -19.41 7.11 14.10
N ALA A 130 -18.13 6.82 13.83
CA ALA A 130 -17.73 5.98 12.71
C ALA A 130 -18.08 4.49 12.97
N ALA A 131 -18.35 3.74 11.90
CA ALA A 131 -18.66 2.32 12.01
C ALA A 131 -17.40 1.48 12.28
N PRO A 132 -17.53 0.30 12.95
CA PRO A 132 -16.43 -0.64 13.05
C PRO A 132 -15.87 -1.04 11.69
N ASN A 133 -14.55 -1.03 11.56
CA ASN A 133 -13.82 -1.43 10.37
C ASN A 133 -13.36 -2.90 10.47
N SER A 134 -12.67 -3.42 9.44
CA SER A 134 -12.21 -4.82 9.42
C SER A 134 -10.99 -5.11 10.31
N GLN A 135 -10.42 -4.09 10.94
CA GLN A 135 -9.24 -4.19 11.81
C GLN A 135 -9.60 -4.18 13.30
N ASP A 136 -10.85 -3.80 13.65
CA ASP A 136 -11.37 -3.87 15.02
C ASP A 136 -11.69 -5.33 15.40
N SER A 137 -11.13 -5.83 16.49
CA SER A 137 -11.38 -7.19 16.97
C SER A 137 -10.99 -7.40 18.43
N ALA A 138 -11.66 -8.32 19.12
CA ALA A 138 -11.27 -8.80 20.45
C ALA A 138 -11.77 -10.23 20.69
N GLY A 139 -11.03 -11.04 21.46
CA GLY A 139 -11.38 -12.44 21.68
C GLY A 139 -10.26 -13.27 22.32
N ILE A 140 -10.30 -14.58 22.08
CA ILE A 140 -9.23 -15.52 22.44
C ILE A 140 -8.42 -15.92 21.21
N MET A 141 -7.11 -16.12 21.38
CA MET A 141 -6.19 -16.43 20.28
C MET A 141 -5.00 -17.24 20.75
N VAL A 142 -4.45 -18.05 19.85
CA VAL A 142 -3.07 -18.53 19.88
C VAL A 142 -2.26 -17.92 18.74
N ARG A 143 -0.99 -17.63 19.02
CA ARG A 143 -0.01 -17.06 18.10
C ARG A 143 1.26 -17.92 18.12
N ASP A 144 1.94 -17.97 16.99
CA ASP A 144 3.31 -18.46 16.85
C ASP A 144 4.26 -17.52 17.63
N VAL A 145 4.29 -16.23 17.25
CA VAL A 145 5.15 -15.21 17.87
C VAL A 145 4.41 -13.92 18.23
N ASN A 146 4.97 -13.19 19.20
CA ASN A 146 4.57 -11.83 19.55
C ASN A 146 5.58 -10.80 19.00
N GLY A 147 5.11 -9.58 18.78
CA GLY A 147 6.00 -8.45 18.47
C GLY A 147 6.77 -7.96 19.71
N ALA A 148 7.77 -7.10 19.47
CA ALA A 148 8.43 -6.40 20.56
C ALA A 148 7.42 -5.51 21.34
N PRO A 149 7.53 -5.42 22.67
CA PRO A 149 6.66 -4.55 23.46
C PRO A 149 6.72 -3.12 22.97
N ARG A 150 5.57 -2.45 22.99
CA ARG A 150 5.45 -1.04 22.62
C ARG A 150 6.37 -0.17 23.46
N GLN A 151 6.87 0.91 22.88
CA GLN A 151 7.72 1.86 23.59
C GLN A 151 6.88 2.71 24.54
N ASP A 152 7.13 2.53 25.85
CA ASP A 152 6.49 3.27 26.93
C ASP A 152 7.57 3.65 27.97
N PRO A 153 8.04 4.92 28.01
CA PRO A 153 7.54 6.08 27.25
C PRO A 153 7.85 6.04 25.74
N MET A 154 7.09 6.82 24.97
CA MET A 154 7.25 6.93 23.51
C MET A 154 8.63 7.47 23.14
N VAL A 155 9.25 6.86 22.13
CA VAL A 155 10.50 7.34 21.52
C VAL A 155 10.15 8.18 20.29
N ALA A 156 10.63 9.43 20.25
CA ALA A 156 10.41 10.31 19.11
C ALA A 156 11.07 9.74 17.84
N GLY A 157 10.40 9.85 16.69
CA GLY A 157 10.88 9.29 15.41
C GLY A 157 10.80 7.76 15.29
N PHE A 158 10.22 7.10 16.28
CA PHE A 158 9.90 5.66 16.25
C PHE A 158 8.38 5.49 16.25
N GLU A 159 7.90 4.50 15.50
CA GLU A 159 6.53 4.01 15.60
C GLU A 159 6.56 2.48 15.56
N GLU A 160 5.59 1.85 16.20
CA GLU A 160 5.53 0.40 16.32
C GLU A 160 5.48 -0.26 14.94
N VAL A 161 6.36 -1.24 14.74
CA VAL A 161 6.55 -1.93 13.45
C VAL A 161 5.57 -3.09 13.27
N PRO A 162 5.43 -3.65 12.05
CA PRO A 162 4.63 -4.85 11.85
C PRO A 162 5.03 -6.01 12.77
N ALA A 163 4.02 -6.68 13.33
CA ALA A 163 4.14 -7.90 14.11
C ALA A 163 3.21 -8.97 13.52
N ALA A 164 3.73 -9.77 12.59
CA ALA A 164 3.02 -10.84 11.91
C ALA A 164 3.21 -12.18 12.64
N SER A 165 2.20 -13.04 12.57
CA SER A 165 2.22 -14.39 13.13
C SER A 165 1.15 -15.26 12.48
N ASN A 166 1.34 -16.58 12.44
CA ASN A 166 0.20 -17.48 12.27
C ASN A 166 -0.71 -17.35 13.50
N ILE A 167 -2.02 -17.30 13.28
CA ILE A 167 -3.02 -17.10 14.35
C ILE A 167 -4.22 -18.02 14.18
N PHE A 168 -4.75 -18.48 15.31
CA PHE A 168 -6.03 -19.18 15.38
C PHE A 168 -6.80 -18.63 16.58
N GLY A 169 -8.08 -18.33 16.42
CA GLY A 169 -8.85 -17.71 17.49
C GLY A 169 -10.33 -17.59 17.24
N ALA A 170 -11.04 -17.16 18.27
CA ALA A 170 -12.47 -16.86 18.21
C ALA A 170 -12.69 -15.48 18.85
N GLY A 171 -13.47 -14.62 18.21
CA GLY A 171 -13.64 -13.26 18.70
C GLY A 171 -14.68 -12.44 17.97
N MET A 172 -14.94 -11.25 18.51
CA MET A 172 -15.78 -10.22 17.90
C MET A 172 -15.03 -9.56 16.73
N LEU A 173 -15.74 -9.39 15.62
CA LEU A 173 -15.35 -8.58 14.46
C LEU A 173 -16.57 -7.79 13.97
N ARG A 174 -16.38 -6.91 12.98
CA ARG A 174 -17.49 -6.14 12.38
C ARG A 174 -18.69 -6.99 11.91
N GLN A 175 -18.45 -8.24 11.50
CA GLN A 175 -19.48 -9.17 11.06
C GLN A 175 -20.06 -10.07 12.17
N GLY A 176 -19.69 -9.82 13.43
CA GLY A 176 -20.08 -10.63 14.59
C GLY A 176 -19.01 -11.63 15.02
N ILE A 177 -19.37 -12.51 15.96
CA ILE A 177 -18.46 -13.52 16.52
C ILE A 177 -18.05 -14.50 15.43
N SER A 178 -16.74 -14.59 15.20
CA SER A 178 -16.14 -15.29 14.08
C SER A 178 -14.97 -16.14 14.53
N GLY A 179 -14.71 -17.23 13.80
CA GLY A 179 -13.40 -17.89 13.84
C GLY A 179 -12.39 -17.08 13.02
N LEU A 180 -11.18 -16.95 13.54
CA LEU A 180 -10.06 -16.22 12.95
C LEU A 180 -8.92 -17.18 12.65
N VAL A 181 -8.43 -17.11 11.42
CA VAL A 181 -7.34 -17.96 10.93
C VAL A 181 -6.39 -17.11 10.11
N ARG A 182 -5.11 -17.06 10.47
CA ARG A 182 -4.05 -16.61 9.56
C ARG A 182 -2.98 -17.68 9.47
N THR A 183 -2.67 -18.05 8.24
CA THR A 183 -1.63 -19.02 7.90
C THR A 183 -0.68 -18.45 6.85
N GLY A 184 0.45 -19.13 6.66
CA GLY A 184 1.46 -18.77 5.66
C GLY A 184 2.35 -17.61 6.07
N VAL A 185 2.33 -17.19 7.34
CA VAL A 185 3.33 -16.27 7.88
C VAL A 185 4.58 -17.06 8.21
N THR A 186 5.72 -16.58 7.73
CA THR A 186 7.05 -17.18 7.91
C THR A 186 8.06 -16.18 8.46
N GLU A 187 7.72 -14.89 8.45
CA GLU A 187 8.57 -13.82 8.97
C GLU A 187 7.76 -12.93 9.93
N PRO A 188 8.32 -12.52 11.08
CA PRO A 188 7.60 -11.72 12.09
C PRO A 188 7.31 -10.28 11.64
N TRP A 189 7.94 -9.78 10.58
CA TRP A 189 7.59 -8.51 9.94
C TRP A 189 6.57 -8.67 8.79
N GLY A 190 6.17 -9.91 8.47
CA GLY A 190 5.23 -10.26 7.41
C GLY A 190 5.89 -10.68 6.10
N ASN A 191 5.16 -11.46 5.31
CA ASN A 191 5.61 -11.96 4.01
C ASN A 191 4.43 -12.08 3.04
N ARG A 192 4.75 -12.15 1.74
CA ARG A 192 3.75 -12.41 0.70
C ARG A 192 3.13 -13.79 0.88
N GLY A 193 1.83 -13.89 0.58
CA GLY A 193 1.09 -15.15 0.57
C GLY A 193 0.43 -15.51 1.90
N SER A 194 0.61 -14.69 2.95
CA SER A 194 -0.18 -14.83 4.17
C SER A 194 -1.66 -14.53 3.88
N ALA A 195 -2.55 -15.26 4.53
CA ALA A 195 -3.99 -15.12 4.33
C ALA A 195 -4.74 -15.08 5.66
N LEU A 196 -5.36 -13.94 5.97
CA LEU A 196 -6.29 -13.82 7.09
C LEU A 196 -7.71 -14.14 6.61
N LYS A 197 -8.35 -15.11 7.27
CA LYS A 197 -9.75 -15.46 7.09
C LYS A 197 -10.47 -15.29 8.42
N ALA A 198 -11.49 -14.43 8.43
CA ALA A 198 -12.43 -14.29 9.53
C ALA A 198 -13.82 -14.72 9.06
N THR A 199 -14.37 -15.79 9.63
CA THR A 199 -15.65 -16.37 9.19
C THR A 199 -16.64 -16.38 10.36
N PRO A 200 -17.81 -15.72 10.24
CA PRO A 200 -18.85 -15.79 11.26
C PRO A 200 -19.16 -17.24 11.61
N PHE A 201 -19.33 -17.54 12.89
CA PHE A 201 -19.76 -18.87 13.31
C PHE A 201 -21.18 -19.20 12.84
N THR A 202 -22.01 -18.17 12.64
CA THR A 202 -23.36 -18.29 12.10
C THR A 202 -23.76 -16.99 11.39
N THR A 203 -24.63 -17.09 10.40
CA THR A 203 -25.26 -15.95 9.72
C THR A 203 -26.72 -15.75 10.16
N ASP A 204 -27.19 -16.56 11.11
CA ASP A 204 -28.53 -16.44 11.66
C ASP A 204 -28.59 -15.24 12.62
N SER A 205 -29.43 -14.25 12.26
CA SER A 205 -29.53 -12.98 12.96
C SER A 205 -29.97 -13.11 14.42
N ARG A 206 -30.59 -14.23 14.82
CA ARG A 206 -30.94 -14.53 16.21
C ARG A 206 -29.71 -14.56 17.14
N TYR A 207 -28.55 -14.90 16.59
CA TYR A 207 -27.29 -15.01 17.33
C TYR A 207 -26.38 -13.78 17.13
N THR A 208 -26.91 -12.67 16.61
CA THR A 208 -26.21 -11.39 16.68
C THR A 208 -25.98 -11.05 18.15
N LEU A 209 -24.72 -10.84 18.56
CA LEU A 209 -24.36 -10.60 19.95
C LEU A 209 -24.69 -9.14 20.35
N PRO A 210 -25.61 -8.90 21.29
CA PRO A 210 -25.80 -7.57 21.85
C PRO A 210 -24.61 -7.20 22.74
N LEU A 211 -24.17 -5.94 22.71
CA LEU A 211 -23.16 -5.45 23.65
C LEU A 211 -23.61 -5.64 25.11
N GLY A 212 -22.66 -5.93 25.99
CA GLY A 212 -22.91 -6.26 27.40
C GLY A 212 -23.46 -7.67 27.63
N THR A 213 -23.62 -8.48 26.58
CA THR A 213 -24.04 -9.89 26.71
C THR A 213 -22.83 -10.81 26.63
N PRO A 214 -22.70 -11.81 27.53
CA PRO A 214 -21.61 -12.77 27.46
C PRO A 214 -21.79 -13.76 26.32
N VAL A 215 -20.68 -14.16 25.70
CA VAL A 215 -20.57 -15.31 24.79
C VAL A 215 -19.43 -16.20 25.26
N SER A 216 -19.66 -17.50 25.38
CA SER A 216 -18.59 -18.43 25.77
C SER A 216 -17.76 -18.79 24.55
N LEU A 217 -16.46 -18.57 24.62
CA LEU A 217 -15.49 -18.88 23.57
C LEU A 217 -14.64 -20.09 23.97
N ARG A 218 -14.26 -20.88 22.98
CA ARG A 218 -13.31 -22.00 23.15
C ARG A 218 -12.34 -22.06 21.99
N LEU A 219 -11.06 -22.26 22.31
CA LEU A 219 -9.98 -22.53 21.37
C LEU A 219 -9.22 -23.75 21.87
N GLU A 220 -9.15 -24.78 21.04
CA GLU A 220 -8.40 -26.00 21.32
C GLU A 220 -7.35 -26.24 20.24
N ARG A 221 -6.18 -26.71 20.66
CA ARG A 221 -5.16 -27.31 19.80
C ARG A 221 -5.05 -28.79 20.13
N THR A 222 -5.21 -29.63 19.12
CA THR A 222 -4.97 -31.08 19.18
C THR A 222 -3.67 -31.42 18.46
N ASP A 223 -3.34 -32.72 18.35
CA ASP A 223 -2.19 -33.18 17.57
C ASP A 223 -2.27 -32.84 16.07
N THR A 224 -3.47 -32.59 15.55
CA THR A 224 -3.68 -32.45 14.09
C THR A 224 -4.37 -31.16 13.68
N GLU A 225 -5.06 -30.48 14.58
CA GLU A 225 -5.94 -29.37 14.20
C GLU A 225 -6.20 -28.37 15.34
N PHE A 226 -6.73 -27.22 14.96
CA PHE A 226 -7.36 -26.24 15.84
C PHE A 226 -8.88 -26.37 15.79
N VAL A 227 -9.53 -26.35 16.95
CA VAL A 227 -10.99 -26.34 17.09
C VAL A 227 -11.40 -25.03 17.77
N MET A 228 -12.20 -24.23 17.07
CA MET A 228 -12.69 -22.94 17.56
C MET A 228 -14.20 -23.02 17.70
N SER A 229 -14.76 -22.55 18.80
CA SER A 229 -16.22 -22.50 18.95
C SER A 229 -16.70 -21.30 19.76
N ALA A 230 -17.95 -20.93 19.52
CA ALA A 230 -18.69 -19.94 20.30
C ALA A 230 -20.05 -20.49 20.73
N THR A 231 -20.42 -20.28 22.00
CA THR A 231 -21.72 -20.66 22.56
C THR A 231 -22.50 -19.42 22.96
N PHE A 232 -23.68 -19.26 22.37
CA PHE A 232 -24.58 -18.13 22.62
C PHE A 232 -25.72 -18.57 23.52
N THR A 233 -25.97 -17.82 24.59
CA THR A 233 -27.00 -18.12 25.59
C THR A 233 -28.16 -17.13 25.58
N HIS A 234 -28.05 -16.04 24.81
CA HIS A 234 -29.06 -14.96 24.77
C HIS A 234 -30.22 -15.20 23.80
N ALA A 235 -30.10 -16.20 22.93
CA ALA A 235 -31.06 -16.50 21.87
C ALA A 235 -32.02 -17.66 22.22
N GLY A 236 -32.12 -18.04 23.50
CA GLY A 236 -32.92 -19.16 23.99
C GLY A 236 -32.05 -20.25 24.62
N GLU A 237 -32.27 -21.51 24.22
CA GLU A 237 -31.37 -22.61 24.60
C GLU A 237 -29.94 -22.34 24.10
N PRO A 238 -28.90 -22.61 24.92
CA PRO A 238 -27.51 -22.42 24.51
C PRO A 238 -27.21 -23.12 23.18
N ALA A 239 -26.71 -22.35 22.21
CA ALA A 239 -26.35 -22.86 20.89
C ALA A 239 -24.85 -22.71 20.65
N THR A 240 -24.18 -23.83 20.32
CA THR A 240 -22.76 -23.89 20.03
C THR A 240 -22.51 -24.03 18.54
N PHE A 241 -21.58 -23.24 18.03
CA PHE A 241 -21.11 -23.31 16.65
C PHE A 241 -19.61 -23.52 16.64
N GLU A 242 -19.13 -24.40 15.75
CA GLU A 242 -17.74 -24.84 15.74
C GLU A 242 -17.14 -24.71 14.33
N GLN A 243 -15.85 -24.38 14.28
CA GLN A 243 -15.02 -24.40 13.08
C GLN A 243 -13.71 -25.14 13.39
N ARG A 244 -13.24 -25.96 12.44
CA ARG A 244 -12.01 -26.75 12.56
C ARG A 244 -11.02 -26.39 11.47
N VAL A 245 -9.73 -26.38 11.82
CA VAL A 245 -8.64 -26.08 10.88
C VAL A 245 -7.50 -27.06 11.08
N THR A 246 -7.21 -27.84 10.04
CA THR A 246 -6.09 -28.79 10.04
C THR A 246 -4.73 -28.09 10.06
N GLY A 247 -3.78 -28.68 10.77
CA GLY A 247 -2.38 -28.28 10.88
C GLY A 247 -2.04 -27.69 12.25
N ALA A 248 -1.91 -28.54 13.27
CA ALA A 248 -1.50 -28.08 14.60
C ALA A 248 -0.07 -27.48 14.64
N ASP A 249 0.73 -27.73 13.61
CA ASP A 249 2.09 -27.23 13.45
C ASP A 249 2.18 -25.84 12.81
N TRP A 250 1.06 -25.19 12.44
CA TRP A 250 1.08 -23.80 11.93
C TRP A 250 1.68 -22.79 12.90
N VAL A 251 1.66 -23.08 14.21
CA VAL A 251 2.23 -22.24 15.28
C VAL A 251 3.69 -22.62 15.61
N GLN A 252 4.40 -23.21 14.64
CA GLN A 252 5.81 -23.58 14.73
C GLN A 252 6.60 -23.12 13.48
N ASP A 253 5.99 -22.29 12.63
CA ASP A 253 6.60 -21.90 11.35
C ASP A 253 7.66 -20.80 11.54
N ILE A 254 7.51 -19.97 12.57
CA ILE A 254 8.41 -18.86 12.89
C ILE A 254 9.27 -19.22 14.11
N ASP A 255 8.65 -19.60 15.23
CA ASP A 255 9.31 -20.12 16.42
C ASP A 255 8.86 -21.57 16.69
N PRO A 256 9.72 -22.58 16.44
CA PRO A 256 9.34 -23.98 16.63
C PRO A 256 9.22 -24.39 18.12
N ASP A 257 9.71 -23.55 19.03
CA ASP A 257 9.84 -23.90 20.44
C ASP A 257 8.83 -23.16 21.33
N ARG A 258 8.07 -22.19 20.78
CA ARG A 258 7.15 -21.38 21.56
C ARG A 258 5.89 -21.02 20.78
N MET A 259 4.76 -21.04 21.48
CA MET A 259 3.50 -20.44 21.07
C MET A 259 2.92 -19.63 22.23
N TYR A 260 2.04 -18.68 21.93
CA TYR A 260 1.44 -17.80 22.92
C TYR A 260 -0.07 -17.87 22.85
N VAL A 261 -0.73 -18.23 23.96
CA VAL A 261 -2.19 -18.40 24.04
C VAL A 261 -2.77 -17.42 25.05
N GLY A 262 -3.92 -16.81 24.73
CA GLY A 262 -4.55 -15.87 25.65
C GLY A 262 -5.69 -15.04 25.05
N PHE A 263 -5.89 -13.86 25.64
CA PHE A 263 -6.95 -12.90 25.34
C PHE A 263 -6.38 -11.70 24.62
N TYR A 264 -7.01 -11.27 23.53
CA TYR A 264 -6.53 -10.14 22.74
C TYR A 264 -7.61 -9.07 22.54
N ALA A 265 -7.15 -7.84 22.37
CA ALA A 265 -7.92 -6.73 21.83
C ALA A 265 -7.07 -5.98 20.79
N ALA A 266 -7.71 -5.61 19.68
CA ALA A 266 -7.12 -4.91 18.56
C ALA A 266 -8.09 -3.83 18.13
N ARG A 267 -7.75 -2.57 18.41
CA ARG A 267 -8.50 -1.38 18.02
C ARG A 267 -9.91 -1.29 18.58
N ASN A 268 -10.29 -0.07 18.98
CA ASN A 268 -11.65 0.35 19.32
C ASN A 268 -12.53 -0.72 20.00
N ALA A 269 -11.99 -1.41 21.01
CA ALA A 269 -12.69 -2.49 21.69
C ALA A 269 -12.42 -2.41 23.19
N LYS A 270 -13.49 -2.59 23.97
CA LYS A 270 -13.43 -2.86 25.41
C LYS A 270 -14.18 -4.14 25.72
N VAL A 271 -13.48 -5.08 26.34
CA VAL A 271 -13.99 -6.42 26.64
C VAL A 271 -13.65 -6.82 28.06
N THR A 272 -14.52 -7.63 28.65
CA THR A 272 -14.28 -8.32 29.91
C THR A 272 -14.29 -9.82 29.64
N PHE A 273 -13.31 -10.54 30.19
CA PHE A 273 -13.28 -12.00 30.22
C PHE A 273 -13.47 -12.51 31.65
N GLU A 274 -14.32 -13.52 31.81
CA GLU A 274 -14.62 -14.20 33.07
C GLU A 274 -14.67 -15.72 32.84
N ASN A 275 -14.67 -16.50 33.93
CA ASN A 275 -14.73 -17.97 33.90
C ASN A 275 -13.67 -18.60 32.98
N ALA A 276 -12.49 -17.99 32.95
CA ALA A 276 -11.41 -18.41 32.09
C ALA A 276 -10.73 -19.69 32.61
N HIS A 277 -10.40 -20.62 31.71
CA HIS A 277 -9.73 -21.87 32.05
C HIS A 277 -8.78 -22.29 30.92
N LEU A 278 -7.56 -22.70 31.29
CA LEU A 278 -6.57 -23.28 30.40
C LEU A 278 -6.24 -24.71 30.85
N GLU A 279 -6.63 -25.69 30.03
CA GLU A 279 -6.26 -27.10 30.23
C GLU A 279 -5.10 -27.46 29.30
N LEU A 280 -4.09 -28.15 29.81
CA LEU A 280 -2.95 -28.64 29.02
C LEU A 280 -2.98 -30.17 28.92
N SER A 281 -2.56 -30.69 27.77
CA SER A 281 -2.36 -32.11 27.54
C SER A 281 -1.10 -32.35 26.73
N GLY A 282 -0.59 -33.57 26.71
CA GLY A 282 0.61 -33.90 25.93
C GLY A 282 0.38 -33.73 24.43
N ALA A 283 1.30 -33.08 23.74
CA ALA A 283 1.31 -32.96 22.28
C ALA A 283 2.08 -34.09 21.60
N GLN A 284 1.51 -34.60 20.52
CA GLN A 284 2.14 -35.44 19.50
C GLN A 284 1.86 -34.83 18.12
N THR A 285 2.28 -33.58 17.96
CA THR A 285 2.00 -32.74 16.78
C THR A 285 2.33 -33.48 15.49
N GLN A 286 1.30 -33.68 14.67
CA GLN A 286 1.43 -34.28 13.35
C GLN A 286 1.74 -33.19 12.33
N PRO A 287 2.69 -33.44 11.40
CA PRO A 287 2.92 -32.53 10.29
C PRO A 287 1.62 -32.29 9.52
N ARG A 288 1.33 -31.02 9.20
CA ARG A 288 0.21 -30.69 8.33
C ARG A 288 0.39 -31.33 6.95
N PRO A 289 -0.71 -31.65 6.25
CA PRO A 289 -0.61 -32.06 4.86
C PRO A 289 0.17 -31.02 4.05
N PRO A 290 1.09 -31.45 3.17
CA PRO A 290 1.81 -30.50 2.33
C PRO A 290 0.80 -29.71 1.49
N THR A 291 0.97 -28.39 1.44
CA THR A 291 0.15 -27.56 0.55
C THR A 291 0.59 -27.86 -0.88
N GLU A 292 -0.30 -28.49 -1.65
CA GLU A 292 -0.02 -28.69 -3.08
C GLU A 292 0.05 -27.32 -3.76
N PRO A 293 1.11 -27.03 -4.52
CA PRO A 293 1.17 -25.80 -5.29
C PRO A 293 -0.01 -25.79 -6.25
N VAL A 294 -0.81 -24.71 -6.20
CA VAL A 294 -1.94 -24.54 -7.12
C VAL A 294 -1.39 -24.59 -8.55
N PRO A 295 -1.79 -25.56 -9.39
CA PRO A 295 -1.27 -25.67 -10.75
C PRO A 295 -1.58 -24.40 -11.53
N VAL A 296 -0.57 -23.85 -12.22
CA VAL A 296 -0.75 -22.68 -13.07
C VAL A 296 -1.58 -23.11 -14.28
N GLN A 297 -2.86 -22.76 -14.27
CA GLN A 297 -3.75 -23.03 -15.40
C GLN A 297 -3.29 -22.23 -16.63
N PRO A 298 -3.05 -22.87 -17.79
CA PRO A 298 -2.68 -22.15 -18.99
C PRO A 298 -3.75 -21.14 -19.38
N ALA A 299 -3.31 -19.93 -19.68
CA ALA A 299 -4.14 -18.82 -20.07
C ALA A 299 -3.61 -18.22 -21.36
N LEU A 300 -4.54 -17.87 -22.25
CA LEU A 300 -4.31 -17.14 -23.48
C LEU A 300 -5.19 -15.90 -23.45
N THR A 301 -4.58 -14.74 -23.24
CA THR A 301 -5.25 -13.44 -23.15
C THR A 301 -5.13 -12.73 -24.49
N LEU A 302 -6.25 -12.30 -25.06
CA LEU A 302 -6.26 -11.53 -26.30
C LEU A 302 -5.92 -10.06 -26.02
N HIS A 303 -4.98 -9.52 -26.79
CA HIS A 303 -4.59 -8.11 -26.78
C HIS A 303 -4.90 -7.43 -28.12
N SER A 304 -5.90 -7.97 -28.82
CA SER A 304 -6.37 -7.51 -30.13
C SER A 304 -7.76 -6.89 -29.96
N ALA A 305 -7.94 -5.62 -30.34
CA ALA A 305 -9.23 -4.95 -30.25
C ALA A 305 -10.25 -5.56 -31.23
N PRO A 306 -11.51 -5.82 -30.82
CA PRO A 306 -12.53 -6.33 -31.73
C PRO A 306 -13.00 -5.28 -32.76
N GLU A 307 -12.59 -4.02 -32.61
CA GLU A 307 -12.99 -2.90 -33.47
C GLU A 307 -11.76 -2.15 -33.95
N THR A 308 -11.79 -1.67 -35.19
CA THR A 308 -10.72 -0.86 -35.77
C THR A 308 -11.21 0.02 -36.91
N SER A 309 -10.44 1.05 -37.29
CA SER A 309 -10.64 1.77 -38.56
C SER A 309 -9.59 1.46 -39.62
N THR A 310 -8.49 0.79 -39.26
CA THR A 310 -7.43 0.51 -40.22
C THR A 310 -7.57 -0.88 -40.87
N ALA A 311 -7.25 -0.96 -42.15
CA ALA A 311 -7.07 -2.26 -42.81
C ALA A 311 -5.79 -2.97 -42.36
N GLN A 312 -4.80 -2.23 -41.86
CA GLN A 312 -3.52 -2.75 -41.40
C GLN A 312 -3.63 -3.08 -39.91
N TYR A 313 -3.92 -4.34 -39.61
CA TYR A 313 -4.26 -4.79 -38.27
C TYR A 313 -3.15 -5.66 -37.69
N THR A 314 -3.02 -5.70 -36.36
CA THR A 314 -2.03 -6.57 -35.71
C THR A 314 -2.73 -7.49 -34.72
N LEU A 315 -2.67 -8.79 -34.98
CA LEU A 315 -3.15 -9.82 -34.06
C LEU A 315 -2.13 -9.95 -32.92
N ARG A 316 -2.60 -9.74 -31.69
CA ARG A 316 -1.84 -9.84 -30.44
C ARG A 316 -2.55 -10.68 -29.39
N ALA A 317 -1.75 -11.46 -28.68
CA ALA A 317 -2.14 -12.22 -27.49
C ALA A 317 -0.94 -12.39 -26.55
N ARG A 318 -1.19 -12.75 -25.30
CA ARG A 318 -0.16 -13.08 -24.30
C ARG A 318 -0.54 -14.39 -23.62
N THR A 319 0.46 -15.20 -23.31
CA THR A 319 0.28 -16.46 -22.59
C THR A 319 0.96 -16.39 -21.23
N ASN A 320 0.41 -17.04 -20.21
CA ASN A 320 1.06 -17.14 -18.90
C ASN A 320 2.02 -18.34 -18.80
N THR A 321 1.96 -19.28 -19.75
CA THR A 321 2.84 -20.43 -19.86
C THR A 321 3.57 -20.43 -21.20
N ALA A 322 4.68 -21.16 -21.29
CA ALA A 322 5.36 -21.39 -22.55
C ALA A 322 4.54 -22.37 -23.41
N GLY A 323 4.51 -22.14 -24.72
CA GLY A 323 3.73 -22.98 -25.62
C GLY A 323 3.74 -22.48 -27.05
N THR A 324 2.92 -23.10 -27.89
CA THR A 324 2.80 -22.74 -29.30
C THR A 324 1.42 -22.15 -29.57
N VAL A 325 1.39 -20.91 -30.06
CA VAL A 325 0.16 -20.23 -30.49
C VAL A 325 0.00 -20.39 -32.00
N THR A 326 -1.11 -20.99 -32.41
CA THR A 326 -1.57 -21.07 -33.79
C THR A 326 -2.77 -20.15 -33.97
N VAL A 327 -2.82 -19.40 -35.07
CA VAL A 327 -3.98 -18.57 -35.43
C VAL A 327 -4.53 -18.99 -36.77
N THR A 328 -5.83 -19.23 -36.85
CA THR A 328 -6.56 -19.49 -38.10
C THR A 328 -7.58 -18.39 -38.37
N ASP A 329 -7.88 -18.13 -39.64
CA ASP A 329 -9.04 -17.33 -40.02
C ASP A 329 -10.34 -18.17 -39.97
N GLU A 330 -11.48 -17.51 -40.17
CA GLU A 330 -12.83 -18.10 -40.23
C GLU A 330 -13.00 -19.21 -41.28
N ARG A 331 -12.11 -19.31 -42.27
CA ARG A 331 -12.11 -20.37 -43.29
C ARG A 331 -11.23 -21.56 -42.90
N GLY A 332 -10.68 -21.54 -41.68
CA GLY A 332 -9.76 -22.54 -41.17
C GLY A 332 -8.34 -22.43 -41.72
N LYS A 333 -8.02 -21.36 -42.48
CA LYS A 333 -6.67 -21.18 -43.01
C LYS A 333 -5.75 -20.67 -41.91
N ARG A 334 -4.60 -21.33 -41.74
CA ARG A 334 -3.56 -20.90 -40.80
C ARG A 334 -2.96 -19.55 -41.23
N VAL A 335 -3.15 -18.55 -40.37
CA VAL A 335 -2.61 -17.19 -40.51
C VAL A 335 -1.21 -17.11 -39.90
N ALA A 336 -1.02 -17.73 -38.72
CA ALA A 336 0.25 -17.69 -38.00
C ALA A 336 0.45 -18.93 -37.13
N HIS A 337 1.71 -19.21 -36.79
CA HIS A 337 2.12 -20.29 -35.89
C HIS A 337 3.47 -19.92 -35.26
N LYS A 338 3.51 -19.77 -33.93
CA LYS A 338 4.71 -19.32 -33.21
C LYS A 338 4.82 -20.00 -31.85
N ARG A 339 6.02 -20.44 -31.49
CA ARG A 339 6.38 -20.83 -30.12
C ARG A 339 6.75 -19.59 -29.32
N LEU A 340 6.29 -19.51 -28.07
CA LEU A 340 6.45 -18.38 -27.17
C LEU A 340 6.94 -18.85 -25.81
N ALA A 341 7.74 -18.03 -25.15
CA ALA A 341 7.98 -18.16 -23.72
C ALA A 341 6.77 -17.67 -22.90
N ALA A 342 6.69 -18.09 -21.64
CA ALA A 342 5.70 -17.55 -20.70
C ALA A 342 5.83 -16.03 -20.60
N GLY A 343 4.70 -15.33 -20.65
CA GLY A 343 4.62 -13.87 -20.58
C GLY A 343 5.00 -13.14 -21.89
N GLU A 344 5.49 -13.83 -22.92
CA GLU A 344 5.82 -13.21 -24.20
C GLU A 344 4.56 -12.83 -25.00
N PHE A 345 4.61 -11.70 -25.71
CA PHE A 345 3.54 -11.32 -26.61
C PHE A 345 3.64 -12.05 -27.95
N PHE A 346 2.58 -12.76 -28.32
CA PHE A 346 2.29 -13.03 -29.72
C PHE A 346 1.99 -11.71 -30.44
N SER A 347 2.60 -11.51 -31.61
CA SER A 347 2.29 -10.38 -32.50
C SER A 347 2.43 -10.80 -33.97
N HIS A 348 1.40 -10.54 -34.77
CA HIS A 348 1.41 -10.83 -36.20
C HIS A 348 0.58 -9.81 -37.01
N PRO A 349 1.19 -9.08 -37.96
CA PRO A 349 0.47 -8.14 -38.81
C PRO A 349 -0.38 -8.87 -39.85
N VAL A 350 -1.59 -8.38 -40.09
CA VAL A 350 -2.52 -8.88 -41.11
C VAL A 350 -3.17 -7.70 -41.83
N ARG A 351 -3.68 -7.96 -43.04
CA ARG A 351 -4.49 -6.98 -43.77
C ARG A 351 -5.94 -7.45 -43.82
N LEU A 352 -6.82 -6.71 -43.17
CA LEU A 352 -8.27 -6.93 -43.22
C LEU A 352 -8.78 -6.59 -44.61
N LYS A 353 -9.49 -7.53 -45.24
CA LYS A 353 -10.09 -7.36 -46.57
C LYS A 353 -11.58 -7.07 -46.47
N ASP A 354 -12.24 -7.74 -45.53
CA ASP A 354 -13.67 -7.66 -45.30
C ASP A 354 -13.97 -6.68 -44.14
N GLU A 355 -15.23 -6.25 -44.01
CA GLU A 355 -15.67 -5.40 -42.90
C GLU A 355 -15.68 -6.14 -41.56
N SER A 356 -15.80 -7.46 -41.60
CA SER A 356 -15.73 -8.34 -40.44
C SER A 356 -14.83 -9.52 -40.79
N THR A 357 -13.94 -9.90 -39.88
CA THR A 357 -13.07 -11.08 -40.08
C THR A 357 -12.90 -11.82 -38.76
N GLY A 358 -13.22 -13.12 -38.75
CA GLY A 358 -13.02 -14.00 -37.61
C GLY A 358 -11.61 -14.62 -37.54
N TYR A 359 -11.09 -14.74 -36.32
CA TYR A 359 -9.84 -15.42 -36.00
C TYR A 359 -10.02 -16.36 -34.80
N THR A 360 -9.35 -17.50 -34.84
CA THR A 360 -9.23 -18.43 -33.71
C THR A 360 -7.77 -18.57 -33.32
N PHE A 361 -7.45 -18.25 -32.07
CA PHE A 361 -6.15 -18.45 -31.46
C PHE A 361 -6.18 -19.74 -30.63
N THR A 362 -5.20 -20.60 -30.81
CA THR A 362 -5.04 -21.85 -30.07
C THR A 362 -3.64 -21.92 -29.49
N LEU A 363 -3.53 -21.90 -28.17
CA LEU A 363 -2.32 -22.23 -27.42
C LEU A 363 -2.28 -23.74 -27.19
N VAL A 364 -1.15 -24.36 -27.48
CA VAL A 364 -0.81 -25.72 -27.04
C VAL A 364 0.44 -25.62 -26.15
N THR A 365 0.32 -26.01 -24.88
CA THR A 365 1.43 -25.96 -23.92
C THR A 365 2.43 -27.08 -24.17
N GLY A 366 3.60 -27.02 -23.51
CA GLY A 366 4.58 -28.11 -23.54
C GLY A 366 4.03 -29.45 -23.03
N GLU A 367 3.02 -29.39 -22.16
CA GLU A 367 2.35 -30.55 -21.56
C GLU A 367 1.15 -31.04 -22.38
N GLY A 368 0.88 -30.40 -23.53
CA GLY A 368 -0.20 -30.79 -24.46
C GLY A 368 -1.57 -30.20 -24.13
N GLU A 369 -1.69 -29.40 -23.08
CA GLU A 369 -2.94 -28.68 -22.75
C GLU A 369 -3.24 -27.65 -23.83
N THR A 370 -4.53 -27.48 -24.14
CA THR A 370 -4.98 -26.61 -25.23
C THR A 370 -5.94 -25.54 -24.73
N VAL A 371 -5.65 -24.27 -25.06
CA VAL A 371 -6.52 -23.13 -24.76
C VAL A 371 -6.87 -22.41 -26.05
N THR A 372 -8.18 -22.28 -26.33
CA THR A 372 -8.69 -21.62 -27.54
C THR A 372 -9.41 -20.32 -27.19
N ARG A 373 -9.18 -19.28 -27.99
CA ARG A 373 -9.90 -17.99 -27.95
C ARG A 373 -10.29 -17.57 -29.36
N THR A 374 -11.47 -17.00 -29.51
CA THR A 374 -11.94 -16.45 -30.78
C THR A 374 -12.00 -14.93 -30.71
N LEU A 375 -11.82 -14.29 -31.87
CA LEU A 375 -11.88 -12.85 -32.06
C LEU A 375 -12.57 -12.57 -33.39
N THR A 376 -13.62 -11.76 -33.38
CA THR A 376 -14.15 -11.14 -34.60
C THR A 376 -13.71 -9.70 -34.62
N VAL A 377 -13.02 -9.28 -35.69
CA VAL A 377 -12.58 -7.90 -35.88
C VAL A 377 -13.51 -7.21 -36.86
N THR A 378 -14.19 -6.15 -36.41
CA THR A 378 -15.02 -5.29 -37.23
C THR A 378 -14.25 -4.03 -37.61
N ARG A 379 -14.18 -3.73 -38.91
CA ARG A 379 -13.54 -2.54 -39.47
C ARG A 379 -14.59 -1.52 -39.90
N THR A 380 -14.57 -0.35 -39.28
CA THR A 380 -15.44 0.79 -39.63
C THR A 380 -14.59 2.01 -39.94
N ALA A 381 -14.84 2.67 -41.08
CA ALA A 381 -14.05 3.81 -41.52
C ALA A 381 -14.37 5.08 -40.71
N TYR A 382 -13.49 5.45 -39.78
CA TYR A 382 -13.54 6.71 -39.05
C TYR A 382 -12.24 7.50 -39.22
N GLY A 383 -12.35 8.82 -39.08
CA GLY A 383 -11.22 9.75 -39.14
C GLY A 383 -11.07 10.42 -40.50
N GLU A 384 -10.12 11.37 -40.57
CA GLU A 384 -9.87 12.21 -41.76
C GLU A 384 -9.67 11.43 -43.07
N ARG A 385 -9.15 10.20 -42.97
CA ARG A 385 -8.91 9.30 -44.11
C ARG A 385 -9.69 7.99 -44.01
N GLY A 386 -10.55 7.85 -43.00
CA GLY A 386 -11.24 6.59 -42.70
C GLY A 386 -10.32 5.45 -42.23
N ASP A 387 -9.07 5.74 -41.86
CA ASP A 387 -8.05 4.76 -41.46
C ASP A 387 -7.73 4.78 -39.96
N GLY A 388 -8.41 5.64 -39.19
CA GLY A 388 -8.19 5.82 -37.75
C GLY A 388 -6.85 6.47 -37.38
N ALA A 389 -6.12 7.06 -38.32
CA ALA A 389 -4.87 7.77 -38.03
C ALA A 389 -5.11 9.08 -37.27
N VAL A 390 -6.18 9.80 -37.62
CA VAL A 390 -6.63 11.01 -36.91
C VAL A 390 -8.15 10.95 -36.80
N ILE A 391 -8.66 10.80 -35.58
CA ILE A 391 -10.10 10.79 -35.30
C ILE A 391 -10.43 11.97 -34.40
N HIS A 392 -11.42 12.76 -34.80
CA HIS A 392 -11.92 13.88 -34.01
C HIS A 392 -13.12 13.44 -33.17
N ALA A 393 -13.12 13.85 -31.90
CA ALA A 393 -14.26 13.71 -31.01
C ALA A 393 -14.73 15.07 -30.49
N SER A 394 -16.02 15.21 -30.18
CA SER A 394 -16.59 16.42 -29.57
C SER A 394 -17.68 16.07 -28.55
N PRO A 395 -18.03 16.98 -27.61
CA PRO A 395 -19.12 16.75 -26.67
C PRO A 395 -20.46 16.39 -27.30
N THR A 396 -20.75 16.92 -28.48
CA THR A 396 -21.99 16.68 -29.24
C THR A 396 -21.82 15.70 -30.40
N GLY A 397 -20.66 15.04 -30.47
CA GLY A 397 -20.38 14.05 -31.50
C GLY A 397 -21.27 12.82 -31.36
N THR A 398 -21.51 12.13 -32.47
CA THR A 398 -22.33 10.91 -32.49
C THR A 398 -21.51 9.75 -33.05
N ALA A 399 -21.82 8.52 -32.62
CA ALA A 399 -21.17 7.32 -33.14
C ALA A 399 -21.34 7.15 -34.66
N THR A 400 -22.35 7.78 -35.26
CA THR A 400 -22.65 7.72 -36.70
C THR A 400 -21.94 8.79 -37.53
N ALA A 401 -21.20 9.71 -36.90
CA ALA A 401 -20.43 10.73 -37.60
C ALA A 401 -19.17 10.13 -38.24
N ALA A 402 -18.53 10.86 -39.16
CA ALA A 402 -17.36 10.34 -39.89
C ALA A 402 -16.05 10.36 -39.07
N GLY A 403 -16.02 11.06 -37.93
CA GLY A 403 -14.82 11.23 -37.11
C GLY A 403 -13.84 12.23 -37.69
N THR A 404 -14.27 13.08 -38.62
CA THR A 404 -13.46 14.18 -39.18
C THR A 404 -13.65 15.45 -38.35
N ALA A 405 -12.79 16.45 -38.53
CA ALA A 405 -12.89 17.73 -37.83
C ALA A 405 -14.26 18.41 -38.05
N ALA A 406 -14.87 18.25 -39.23
CA ALA A 406 -16.18 18.81 -39.55
C ALA A 406 -17.36 17.96 -39.05
N ARG A 407 -17.14 16.66 -38.82
CA ARG A 407 -18.15 15.70 -38.36
C ARG A 407 -17.54 14.77 -37.29
N PRO A 408 -17.21 15.31 -36.10
CA PRO A 408 -16.58 14.55 -35.04
C PRO A 408 -17.53 13.48 -34.48
N VAL A 409 -16.95 12.34 -34.06
CA VAL A 409 -17.69 11.29 -33.34
C VAL A 409 -17.77 11.60 -31.84
N ASP A 410 -18.49 10.78 -31.08
CA ASP A 410 -18.35 10.79 -29.62
C ASP A 410 -16.99 10.23 -29.19
N LEU A 411 -16.60 10.53 -27.94
CA LEU A 411 -15.30 10.14 -27.38
C LEU A 411 -15.11 8.61 -27.34
N GLN A 412 -16.14 7.86 -26.96
CA GLN A 412 -16.02 6.40 -26.81
C GLN A 412 -15.76 5.73 -28.16
N THR A 413 -16.47 6.18 -29.21
CA THR A 413 -16.23 5.74 -30.59
C THR A 413 -14.81 6.06 -31.04
N ALA A 414 -14.31 7.29 -30.81
CA ALA A 414 -12.94 7.65 -31.21
C ALA A 414 -11.88 6.79 -30.52
N LEU A 415 -12.02 6.55 -29.22
CA LEU A 415 -11.08 5.74 -28.42
C LEU A 415 -11.01 4.28 -28.88
N ARG A 416 -12.14 3.68 -29.27
CA ARG A 416 -12.20 2.29 -29.74
C ARG A 416 -11.59 2.11 -31.13
N HIS A 417 -11.69 3.13 -31.98
CA HIS A 417 -11.36 3.02 -33.41
C HIS A 417 -10.00 3.60 -33.82
N VAL A 418 -9.35 4.40 -32.96
CA VAL A 418 -8.02 4.95 -33.25
C VAL A 418 -7.00 3.83 -33.48
N ALA A 419 -6.29 3.91 -34.59
CA ALA A 419 -5.28 2.92 -34.97
C ALA A 419 -4.00 3.08 -34.11
N PRO A 420 -3.19 2.02 -33.92
CA PRO A 420 -1.86 2.18 -33.32
C PRO A 420 -1.01 3.23 -34.07
N GLY A 421 -0.47 4.20 -33.34
CA GLY A 421 0.23 5.37 -33.90
C GLY A 421 -0.69 6.53 -34.29
N GLY A 422 -2.00 6.35 -34.20
CA GLY A 422 -3.01 7.37 -34.47
C GLY A 422 -3.29 8.27 -33.27
N GLN A 423 -4.10 9.30 -33.53
CA GLN A 423 -4.44 10.33 -32.55
C GLN A 423 -5.96 10.53 -32.49
N VAL A 424 -6.47 10.68 -31.26
CA VAL A 424 -7.80 11.22 -30.97
C VAL A 424 -7.64 12.69 -30.61
N LEU A 425 -8.29 13.57 -31.39
CA LEU A 425 -8.25 15.02 -31.22
C LEU A 425 -9.59 15.51 -30.65
N LEU A 426 -9.55 16.00 -29.41
CA LEU A 426 -10.71 16.43 -28.63
C LEU A 426 -11.06 17.89 -28.94
N HIS A 427 -12.23 18.14 -29.50
CA HIS A 427 -12.75 19.50 -29.64
C HIS A 427 -13.15 20.05 -28.26
N GLY A 428 -13.03 21.37 -28.09
CA GLY A 428 -13.26 22.03 -26.82
C GLY A 428 -14.66 21.85 -26.26
N GLY A 429 -14.74 21.76 -24.94
CA GLY A 429 -15.99 21.64 -24.18
C GLY A 429 -15.96 20.54 -23.12
N THR A 430 -17.12 20.30 -22.51
CA THR A 430 -17.31 19.32 -21.44
C THR A 430 -17.89 18.03 -22.00
N TYR A 431 -17.18 16.92 -21.82
CA TYR A 431 -17.62 15.57 -22.17
C TYR A 431 -18.22 14.90 -20.93
N GLU A 432 -19.44 14.39 -21.06
CA GLU A 432 -20.17 13.72 -19.99
C GLU A 432 -20.43 12.25 -20.37
N PRO A 433 -19.43 11.36 -20.25
CA PRO A 433 -19.61 9.97 -20.64
C PRO A 433 -20.69 9.29 -19.78
N ALA A 434 -21.47 8.42 -20.43
CA ALA A 434 -22.55 7.67 -19.78
C ALA A 434 -22.02 6.58 -18.82
N GLY A 435 -20.75 6.19 -18.96
CA GLY A 435 -20.08 5.17 -18.15
C GLY A 435 -18.56 5.36 -18.19
N THR A 436 -17.83 4.56 -17.42
CA THR A 436 -16.35 4.56 -17.44
C THR A 436 -15.81 4.39 -18.85
N LEU A 437 -14.90 5.28 -19.26
CA LEU A 437 -14.12 5.15 -20.49
C LEU A 437 -13.08 4.05 -20.28
N ASN A 438 -13.42 2.82 -20.68
CA ASN A 438 -12.57 1.66 -20.45
C ASN A 438 -11.66 1.39 -21.66
N LEU A 439 -10.36 1.64 -21.50
CA LEU A 439 -9.31 1.25 -22.43
C LEU A 439 -8.64 -0.02 -21.90
N SER A 440 -9.25 -1.17 -22.19
CA SER A 440 -8.68 -2.47 -21.83
C SER A 440 -7.38 -2.77 -22.59
N ALA A 441 -6.63 -3.77 -22.15
CA ALA A 441 -5.35 -4.16 -22.76
C ALA A 441 -5.42 -4.47 -24.28
N SER A 442 -6.61 -4.76 -24.82
CA SER A 442 -6.82 -4.96 -26.26
C SER A 442 -6.77 -3.68 -27.09
N TYR A 443 -6.96 -2.51 -26.47
CA TYR A 443 -6.91 -1.20 -27.12
C TYR A 443 -5.51 -0.56 -27.09
N SER A 444 -4.49 -1.30 -26.70
CA SER A 444 -3.09 -0.85 -26.64
C SER A 444 -2.56 -0.28 -27.95
N GLY A 445 -1.61 0.66 -27.84
CA GLY A 445 -0.69 0.98 -28.93
C GLY A 445 0.32 -0.16 -29.17
N LEU A 446 1.29 0.12 -30.03
CA LEU A 446 2.47 -0.74 -30.21
C LEU A 446 3.72 0.00 -29.68
N PRO A 447 4.80 -0.71 -29.30
CA PRO A 447 6.00 -0.08 -28.73
C PRO A 447 6.55 1.14 -29.50
N ASN A 448 6.48 1.11 -30.83
CA ASN A 448 6.94 2.20 -31.70
C ASN A 448 5.79 2.99 -32.35
N LYS A 449 4.55 2.74 -31.94
CA LYS A 449 3.33 3.38 -32.46
C LYS A 449 2.35 3.61 -31.31
N PRO A 450 2.69 4.50 -30.36
CA PRO A 450 1.78 4.82 -29.28
C PRO A 450 0.53 5.52 -29.82
N LYS A 451 -0.62 5.30 -29.18
CA LYS A 451 -1.85 6.05 -29.48
C LYS A 451 -1.84 7.35 -28.69
N THR A 452 -2.39 8.43 -29.24
CA THR A 452 -2.44 9.74 -28.56
C THR A 452 -3.89 10.18 -28.32
N LEU A 453 -4.18 10.72 -27.14
CA LEU A 453 -5.44 11.40 -26.80
C LEU A 453 -5.10 12.81 -26.33
N LYS A 454 -5.54 13.84 -27.05
CA LYS A 454 -5.22 15.24 -26.71
C LYS A 454 -6.24 16.24 -27.25
N PRO A 455 -6.27 17.48 -26.72
CA PRO A 455 -7.05 18.57 -27.30
C PRO A 455 -6.69 18.86 -28.76
N TYR A 456 -7.71 19.25 -29.53
CA TYR A 456 -7.57 19.80 -30.85
C TYR A 456 -7.21 21.28 -30.75
N ARG A 457 -6.03 21.67 -31.25
CA ARG A 457 -5.56 23.08 -31.26
C ARG A 457 -5.57 23.73 -29.87
N ASP A 458 -5.09 23.00 -28.87
CA ASP A 458 -4.94 23.47 -27.48
C ASP A 458 -6.24 24.01 -26.86
N GLN A 459 -7.38 23.53 -27.35
CA GLN A 459 -8.69 23.88 -26.82
C GLN A 459 -8.89 23.35 -25.39
N GLN A 460 -9.70 24.06 -24.61
CA GLN A 460 -10.06 23.63 -23.25
C GLN A 460 -11.00 22.43 -23.30
N VAL A 461 -10.59 21.31 -22.68
CA VAL A 461 -11.34 20.06 -22.65
C VAL A 461 -11.49 19.58 -21.21
N ILE A 462 -12.71 19.22 -20.85
CA ILE A 462 -13.08 18.69 -19.54
C ILE A 462 -13.81 17.37 -19.76
N ILE A 463 -13.40 16.30 -19.09
CA ILE A 463 -14.19 15.06 -18.98
C ILE A 463 -14.75 14.99 -17.57
N ASP A 464 -16.08 14.95 -17.48
CA ASP A 464 -16.80 15.10 -16.23
C ASP A 464 -17.53 13.80 -15.85
N GLY A 465 -17.16 13.22 -14.72
CA GLY A 465 -17.75 12.00 -14.18
C GLY A 465 -19.11 12.19 -13.50
N ARG A 466 -19.56 13.45 -13.33
CA ARG A 466 -20.86 13.85 -12.76
C ARG A 466 -21.13 13.34 -11.34
N GLY A 467 -20.11 12.93 -10.61
CA GLY A 467 -20.19 12.26 -9.31
C GLY A 467 -20.77 10.84 -9.38
N ALA A 468 -20.85 10.25 -10.58
CA ALA A 468 -21.55 8.98 -10.82
C ALA A 468 -20.63 7.85 -11.29
N LEU A 469 -19.50 8.17 -11.92
CA LEU A 469 -18.59 7.16 -12.48
C LEU A 469 -17.54 6.75 -11.44
N PRO A 470 -17.47 5.47 -10.99
CA PRO A 470 -16.46 5.02 -10.04
C PRO A 470 -15.04 5.34 -10.52
N VAL A 471 -14.79 5.13 -11.81
CA VAL A 471 -13.60 5.64 -12.49
C VAL A 471 -14.03 6.34 -13.77
N VAL A 472 -13.50 7.52 -14.08
CA VAL A 472 -13.82 8.20 -15.35
C VAL A 472 -13.05 7.59 -16.51
N LEU A 473 -11.72 7.47 -16.39
CA LEU A 473 -10.85 6.83 -17.38
C LEU A 473 -10.10 5.64 -16.76
N ARG A 474 -10.37 4.43 -17.27
CA ARG A 474 -9.60 3.23 -16.91
C ARG A 474 -8.65 2.88 -18.05
N LEU A 475 -7.34 2.92 -17.78
CA LEU A 475 -6.28 2.67 -18.75
C LEU A 475 -5.52 1.39 -18.42
N ASP A 476 -6.07 0.24 -18.82
CA ASP A 476 -5.39 -1.05 -18.76
C ASP A 476 -4.56 -1.33 -20.04
N ALA A 477 -4.58 -0.40 -20.99
CA ALA A 477 -3.88 -0.47 -22.26
C ALA A 477 -2.44 0.06 -22.17
N ASP A 478 -1.55 -0.53 -22.97
CA ASP A 478 -0.15 -0.13 -23.08
C ASP A 478 0.07 0.90 -24.19
N ASN A 479 1.19 1.64 -24.12
CA ASN A 479 1.67 2.53 -25.18
C ASN A 479 0.64 3.60 -25.59
N TRP A 480 0.07 4.29 -24.62
CA TRP A 480 -0.76 5.47 -24.81
C TRP A 480 -0.02 6.74 -24.42
N ARG A 481 -0.38 7.84 -25.05
CA ARG A 481 -0.08 9.20 -24.62
C ARG A 481 -1.39 9.92 -24.37
N VAL A 482 -1.60 10.39 -23.14
CA VAL A 482 -2.81 11.08 -22.70
C VAL A 482 -2.41 12.45 -22.21
N GLU A 483 -2.84 13.51 -22.91
CA GLU A 483 -2.18 14.81 -22.82
C GLU A 483 -3.17 15.99 -22.73
N GLY A 484 -2.99 16.89 -21.76
CA GLY A 484 -3.45 18.27 -21.88
C GLY A 484 -4.92 18.58 -21.57
N PHE A 485 -5.62 17.75 -20.80
CA PHE A 485 -7.03 18.02 -20.43
C PHE A 485 -7.35 17.69 -18.97
N ARG A 486 -8.53 18.12 -18.54
CA ARG A 486 -9.02 17.92 -17.16
C ARG A 486 -9.96 16.73 -17.06
N ILE A 487 -9.83 15.93 -16.01
CA ILE A 487 -10.82 14.95 -15.56
C ILE A 487 -11.31 15.35 -14.17
N THR A 488 -12.63 15.40 -13.97
CA THR A 488 -13.23 15.89 -12.73
C THR A 488 -14.48 15.12 -12.32
N ARG A 489 -14.87 15.23 -11.04
CA ARG A 489 -16.11 14.69 -10.48
C ARG A 489 -16.31 13.20 -10.75
N ALA A 490 -15.26 12.38 -10.64
CA ALA A 490 -15.45 10.94 -10.49
C ALA A 490 -16.12 10.62 -9.14
N ALA A 491 -16.88 9.52 -9.08
CA ALA A 491 -17.40 9.01 -7.80
C ALA A 491 -16.31 8.33 -6.95
N SER A 492 -15.24 7.85 -7.58
CA SER A 492 -13.98 7.46 -6.93
C SER A 492 -12.82 8.07 -7.75
N ASN A 493 -11.97 7.32 -8.45
CA ASN A 493 -10.79 7.88 -9.13
C ASN A 493 -11.08 8.62 -10.45
N ALA A 494 -10.33 9.69 -10.74
CA ALA A 494 -10.38 10.31 -12.06
C ALA A 494 -9.79 9.38 -13.14
N LEU A 495 -8.56 8.91 -12.92
CA LEU A 495 -7.86 7.99 -13.82
C LEU A 495 -7.20 6.85 -13.04
N ARG A 496 -7.54 5.61 -13.39
CA ARG A 496 -6.88 4.40 -12.87
C ARG A 496 -6.14 3.66 -13.98
N MET A 497 -4.86 3.37 -13.78
CA MET A 497 -3.97 2.81 -14.81
C MET A 497 -3.33 1.48 -14.36
N SER A 498 -3.45 0.45 -15.19
CA SER A 498 -2.75 -0.84 -15.04
C SER A 498 -1.89 -1.21 -16.26
N GLY A 499 -1.94 -0.41 -17.33
CA GLY A 499 -1.09 -0.57 -18.51
C GLY A 499 0.36 -0.12 -18.30
N SER A 500 1.23 -0.48 -19.25
CA SER A 500 2.66 -0.18 -19.25
C SER A 500 3.08 0.71 -20.42
N HIS A 501 4.22 1.38 -20.29
CA HIS A 501 4.80 2.25 -21.33
C HIS A 501 3.87 3.40 -21.76
N ASN A 502 3.04 3.90 -20.84
CA ASN A 502 2.17 5.04 -21.07
C ASN A 502 2.85 6.35 -20.67
N VAL A 503 2.43 7.43 -21.32
CA VAL A 503 2.79 8.81 -20.95
C VAL A 503 1.51 9.57 -20.62
N ILE A 504 1.46 10.11 -19.41
CA ILE A 504 0.35 10.96 -18.95
C ILE A 504 0.95 12.34 -18.70
N SER A 505 0.51 13.36 -19.44
CA SER A 505 1.18 14.66 -19.38
C SER A 505 0.25 15.86 -19.39
N ALA A 506 0.58 16.90 -18.62
CA ALA A 506 -0.17 18.15 -18.58
C ALA A 506 -1.67 17.95 -18.28
N MET A 507 -2.00 16.95 -17.47
CA MET A 507 -3.38 16.63 -17.07
C MET A 507 -3.74 17.33 -15.76
N THR A 508 -5.02 17.62 -15.56
CA THR A 508 -5.56 18.06 -14.26
C THR A 508 -6.58 17.04 -13.76
N PHE A 509 -6.42 16.57 -12.53
CA PHE A 509 -7.35 15.64 -11.87
C PHE A 509 -7.89 16.27 -10.60
N ASN A 510 -9.17 16.66 -10.58
CA ASN A 510 -9.71 17.40 -9.44
C ASN A 510 -11.17 17.12 -9.08
N TYR A 511 -11.55 17.41 -7.83
CA TYR A 511 -12.91 17.23 -7.31
C TYR A 511 -13.45 15.80 -7.47
N ASN A 512 -12.59 14.80 -7.33
CA ASN A 512 -12.96 13.39 -7.44
C ASN A 512 -13.26 12.78 -6.07
N GLY A 513 -14.15 11.79 -6.04
CA GLY A 513 -14.59 11.11 -4.82
C GLY A 513 -13.56 10.14 -4.20
N ASP A 514 -12.34 10.10 -4.75
CA ASP A 514 -11.18 9.32 -4.31
C ASP A 514 -9.95 9.88 -5.04
N THR A 515 -8.80 9.19 -4.97
CA THR A 515 -7.52 9.58 -5.53
C THR A 515 -7.62 10.07 -6.99
N GLY A 516 -7.02 11.22 -7.30
CA GLY A 516 -7.06 11.82 -8.62
C GLY A 516 -6.48 10.92 -9.72
N PHE A 517 -5.25 10.44 -9.53
CA PHE A 517 -4.58 9.53 -10.46
C PHE A 517 -3.93 8.35 -9.72
N GLN A 518 -4.25 7.12 -10.13
CA GLN A 518 -3.69 5.92 -9.50
C GLN A 518 -3.10 4.93 -10.51
N ILE A 519 -1.85 4.51 -10.28
CA ILE A 519 -1.24 3.31 -10.86
C ILE A 519 -1.46 2.14 -9.89
N THR A 520 -1.94 1.01 -10.39
CA THR A 520 -2.10 -0.21 -9.59
C THR A 520 -2.22 -1.43 -10.48
N GLY A 521 -1.58 -2.51 -10.07
CA GLY A 521 -1.62 -3.80 -10.75
C GLY A 521 -2.76 -4.69 -10.28
N SER A 522 -2.81 -5.89 -10.85
CA SER A 522 -3.74 -6.94 -10.44
C SER A 522 -3.00 -8.25 -10.29
N GLY A 523 -3.44 -9.06 -9.33
CA GLY A 523 -2.78 -10.32 -9.03
C GLY A 523 -1.39 -10.11 -8.44
N GLU A 524 -0.72 -11.21 -8.18
CA GLU A 524 0.48 -11.17 -7.36
C GLU A 524 1.80 -11.29 -8.16
N ASP A 525 1.75 -11.62 -9.44
CA ASP A 525 2.96 -11.78 -10.26
C ASP A 525 3.44 -10.40 -10.80
N PRO A 526 4.62 -9.91 -10.35
CA PRO A 526 5.15 -8.61 -10.77
C PRO A 526 5.40 -8.50 -12.28
N ALA A 527 5.51 -9.62 -13.01
CA ALA A 527 5.67 -9.63 -14.45
C ALA A 527 4.46 -9.05 -15.21
N TYR A 528 3.31 -8.91 -14.53
CA TYR A 528 2.06 -8.33 -15.07
C TYR A 528 1.71 -6.98 -14.47
N TRP A 529 2.50 -6.46 -13.53
CA TRP A 529 2.25 -5.16 -12.94
C TRP A 529 2.61 -4.01 -13.89
N PRO A 530 1.92 -2.86 -13.80
CA PRO A 530 2.18 -1.68 -14.63
C PRO A 530 3.62 -1.19 -14.45
N ARG A 531 4.35 -1.02 -15.55
CA ARG A 531 5.77 -0.62 -15.55
C ARG A 531 6.10 0.40 -16.62
N HIS A 532 7.21 1.10 -16.41
CA HIS A 532 7.79 2.05 -17.37
C HIS A 532 6.83 3.14 -17.84
N ASN A 533 5.95 3.62 -16.96
CA ASN A 533 5.08 4.76 -17.25
C ASN A 533 5.74 6.08 -16.85
N LEU A 534 5.46 7.15 -17.60
CA LEU A 534 5.89 8.51 -17.27
C LEU A 534 4.66 9.40 -17.02
N ILE A 535 4.60 9.99 -15.84
CA ILE A 535 3.58 10.94 -15.43
C ILE A 535 4.27 12.28 -15.25
N THR A 536 3.96 13.26 -16.09
CA THR A 536 4.76 14.50 -16.16
C THR A 536 3.94 15.77 -16.31
N GLY A 537 4.26 16.79 -15.50
CA GLY A 537 3.61 18.09 -15.62
C GLY A 537 2.12 18.10 -15.28
N CYS A 538 1.62 17.10 -14.55
CA CYS A 538 0.23 16.99 -14.15
C CYS A 538 -0.07 17.78 -12.86
N GLU A 539 -1.35 18.01 -12.61
CA GLU A 539 -1.90 18.60 -11.39
C GLU A 539 -2.95 17.69 -10.80
N SER A 540 -2.95 17.51 -9.48
CA SER A 540 -4.07 16.89 -8.79
C SER A 540 -4.45 17.60 -7.50
N HIS A 541 -5.72 17.94 -7.36
CA HIS A 541 -6.19 18.72 -6.23
C HIS A 541 -7.66 18.57 -5.89
N ASP A 542 -8.03 18.90 -4.65
CA ASP A 542 -9.39 18.87 -4.13
C ASP A 542 -10.09 17.53 -4.34
N ASN A 543 -9.35 16.43 -4.29
CA ASN A 543 -9.92 15.09 -4.27
C ASN A 543 -10.29 14.71 -2.83
N ARG A 544 -11.46 14.10 -2.65
CA ARG A 544 -12.00 13.77 -1.34
C ARG A 544 -12.90 12.55 -1.38
N ASP A 545 -12.49 11.51 -0.66
CA ASP A 545 -13.35 10.38 -0.32
C ASP A 545 -14.18 10.68 0.94
N ALA A 546 -15.29 9.96 1.11
CA ALA A 546 -16.22 10.23 2.22
C ALA A 546 -15.62 9.94 3.60
N SER A 547 -14.57 9.12 3.69
CA SER A 547 -13.88 8.82 4.94
C SER A 547 -12.70 9.73 5.25
N ASP A 548 -12.36 10.66 4.34
CA ASP A 548 -11.26 11.62 4.48
C ASP A 548 -9.87 11.00 4.72
N ILE A 549 -9.64 9.76 4.26
CA ILE A 549 -8.41 8.99 4.54
C ILE A 549 -7.87 8.19 3.35
N ASN A 550 -8.38 8.41 2.13
CA ASN A 550 -7.95 7.63 0.95
C ASN A 550 -7.65 8.48 -0.30
N ALA A 551 -8.25 9.66 -0.43
CA ALA A 551 -8.16 10.43 -1.67
C ALA A 551 -6.87 11.23 -1.75
N ASP A 552 -5.88 10.64 -2.41
CA ASP A 552 -4.60 11.25 -2.71
C ASP A 552 -4.64 12.13 -3.97
N GLY A 553 -3.61 12.94 -4.18
CA GLY A 553 -3.35 13.54 -5.48
C GLY A 553 -2.91 12.48 -6.49
N PHE A 554 -1.78 11.83 -6.21
CA PHE A 554 -1.21 10.75 -7.02
C PHE A 554 -0.91 9.52 -6.18
N ALA A 555 -1.26 8.35 -6.70
CA ALA A 555 -0.90 7.09 -6.08
C ALA A 555 -0.23 6.14 -7.06
N ALA A 556 0.76 5.41 -6.57
CA ALA A 556 1.35 4.27 -7.25
C ALA A 556 1.51 3.15 -6.22
N LYS A 557 0.38 2.48 -5.96
CA LYS A 557 0.18 1.58 -4.84
C LYS A 557 -0.41 0.23 -5.26
N LEU A 558 -0.18 -0.79 -4.44
CA LEU A 558 -0.77 -2.13 -4.58
C LEU A 558 -0.44 -2.79 -5.95
N GLY A 559 0.78 -3.32 -6.06
CA GLY A 559 1.23 -4.11 -7.20
C GLY A 559 1.74 -3.24 -8.35
N VAL A 560 2.79 -2.45 -8.09
CA VAL A 560 3.40 -1.57 -9.10
C VAL A 560 4.74 -2.14 -9.58
N GLY A 561 4.91 -2.21 -10.89
CA GLY A 561 6.12 -2.69 -11.54
C GLY A 561 7.23 -1.63 -11.59
N GLU A 562 8.38 -1.99 -12.15
CA GLU A 562 9.57 -1.14 -12.17
C GLU A 562 9.46 0.07 -13.12
N GLY A 563 10.32 1.06 -12.90
CA GLY A 563 10.59 2.12 -13.87
C GLY A 563 9.46 3.13 -14.08
N ASN A 564 8.46 3.16 -13.18
CA ASN A 564 7.45 4.21 -13.16
C ASN A 564 8.06 5.50 -12.61
N VAL A 565 7.77 6.63 -13.28
CA VAL A 565 8.34 7.95 -12.96
C VAL A 565 7.24 9.00 -12.88
N PHE A 566 7.23 9.75 -11.78
CA PHE A 566 6.49 11.01 -11.65
C PHE A 566 7.47 12.17 -11.70
N ARG A 567 7.36 13.03 -12.73
CA ARG A 567 8.25 14.17 -12.94
C ARG A 567 7.51 15.51 -13.03
N GLY A 568 7.90 16.51 -12.24
CA GLY A 568 7.39 17.87 -12.44
C GLY A 568 5.87 18.00 -12.24
N ASN A 569 5.27 17.16 -11.41
CA ASN A 569 3.84 17.22 -11.13
C ASN A 569 3.57 18.05 -9.86
N ILE A 570 2.32 18.44 -9.67
CA ILE A 570 1.87 19.19 -8.49
C ILE A 570 0.68 18.48 -7.86
N ALA A 571 0.76 18.17 -6.56
CA ALA A 571 -0.38 17.69 -5.78
C ALA A 571 -0.66 18.68 -4.65
N HIS A 572 -1.91 19.13 -4.52
CA HIS A 572 -2.27 19.99 -3.41
C HIS A 572 -3.72 19.89 -2.99
N HIS A 573 -4.02 20.24 -1.75
CA HIS A 573 -5.40 20.28 -1.25
C HIS A 573 -6.16 18.97 -1.49
N ASN A 574 -5.48 17.82 -1.44
CA ASN A 574 -6.12 16.51 -1.43
C ASN A 574 -6.40 16.14 0.03
N ILE A 575 -7.50 15.41 0.29
CA ILE A 575 -7.94 15.18 1.68
C ILE A 575 -7.02 14.24 2.47
N ASP A 576 -6.34 13.31 1.78
CA ASP A 576 -5.26 12.50 2.35
C ASP A 576 -3.93 13.04 1.81
N ASP A 577 -3.13 12.28 1.05
CA ASP A 577 -1.77 12.72 0.70
C ASP A 577 -1.64 13.41 -0.66
N GLY A 578 -0.52 14.10 -0.86
CA GLY A 578 -0.08 14.47 -2.21
C GLY A 578 0.36 13.26 -3.04
N TRP A 579 1.19 12.40 -2.44
CA TRP A 579 1.66 11.14 -3.02
C TRP A 579 1.53 9.96 -2.05
N ASP A 580 0.99 8.84 -2.54
CA ASP A 580 0.93 7.58 -1.80
C ASP A 580 1.56 6.41 -2.58
N LEU A 581 2.63 5.83 -2.02
CA LEU A 581 3.33 4.65 -2.55
C LEU A 581 3.03 3.36 -1.76
N TYR A 582 1.92 3.32 -1.03
CA TYR A 582 1.54 2.22 -0.14
C TYR A 582 1.54 0.83 -0.80
N ASN A 583 1.89 -0.17 0.01
CA ASN A 583 1.87 -1.58 -0.30
C ASN A 583 1.56 -2.37 0.97
N ARG A 584 1.18 -3.63 0.79
CA ARG A 584 0.79 -4.53 1.88
C ARG A 584 1.69 -5.74 1.94
N THR A 585 2.13 -6.08 3.14
CA THR A 585 3.04 -7.21 3.44
C THR A 585 2.60 -8.51 2.77
N ASN A 586 1.30 -8.81 2.82
CA ASN A 586 0.73 -10.03 2.28
C ASN A 586 0.63 -10.06 0.73
N GLU A 587 0.63 -8.90 0.07
CA GLU A 587 0.54 -8.76 -1.41
C GLU A 587 1.91 -8.60 -2.07
N GLY A 588 2.92 -8.21 -1.28
CA GLY A 588 4.31 -8.06 -1.70
C GLY A 588 4.73 -6.61 -1.94
N ALA A 589 6.05 -6.44 -2.07
CA ALA A 589 6.69 -5.15 -2.31
C ALA A 589 6.30 -4.58 -3.69
N ASN A 590 6.00 -3.28 -3.75
CA ASN A 590 6.08 -2.55 -5.01
C ASN A 590 7.53 -2.62 -5.53
N LEU A 591 7.73 -2.47 -6.83
CA LEU A 591 9.08 -2.22 -7.36
C LEU A 591 9.41 -0.73 -7.30
N PRO A 592 10.71 -0.35 -7.35
CA PRO A 592 11.14 1.04 -7.22
C PRO A 592 10.41 2.02 -8.14
N ILE A 593 10.06 3.17 -7.57
CA ILE A 593 9.36 4.29 -8.21
C ILE A 593 10.27 5.51 -8.07
N THR A 594 10.34 6.33 -9.13
CA THR A 594 11.09 7.59 -9.11
C THR A 594 10.15 8.78 -9.02
N LEU A 595 10.35 9.61 -8.00
CA LEU A 595 9.71 10.92 -7.83
C LEU A 595 10.76 12.02 -8.08
N GLU A 596 10.59 12.80 -9.13
CA GLU A 596 11.54 13.80 -9.59
C GLU A 596 10.91 15.19 -9.75
N ASN A 597 11.45 16.21 -9.09
CA ASN A 597 11.07 17.61 -9.30
C ASN A 597 9.57 17.89 -9.11
N ASN A 598 8.87 17.13 -8.27
CA ASN A 598 7.45 17.34 -7.98
C ASN A 598 7.25 18.33 -6.84
N VAL A 599 6.06 18.91 -6.75
CA VAL A 599 5.65 19.80 -5.66
C VAL A 599 4.42 19.25 -4.95
N SER A 600 4.49 19.15 -3.62
CA SER A 600 3.39 18.70 -2.78
C SER A 600 3.07 19.72 -1.69
N TYR A 601 1.85 20.25 -1.67
CA TYR A 601 1.50 21.24 -0.64
C TYR A 601 0.05 21.24 -0.21
N ALA A 602 -0.21 21.72 1.00
CA ALA A 602 -1.57 21.89 1.50
C ALA A 602 -2.45 20.62 1.47
N ASN A 603 -1.86 19.42 1.48
CA ASN A 603 -2.63 18.18 1.57
C ASN A 603 -3.10 17.93 3.01
N GLY A 604 -4.14 17.11 3.16
CA GLY A 604 -4.90 16.90 4.39
C GLY A 604 -6.10 17.84 4.56
N ARG A 605 -6.30 18.77 3.63
CA ARG A 605 -7.37 19.78 3.62
C ARG A 605 -7.79 20.11 2.20
N LEU A 606 -8.94 20.76 2.04
CA LEU A 606 -9.41 21.23 0.73
C LEU A 606 -9.20 22.73 0.57
N SER A 607 -9.15 23.20 -0.68
CA SER A 607 -8.93 24.61 -1.01
C SER A 607 -10.07 25.54 -0.57
N ASN A 608 -11.19 24.98 -0.12
CA ASN A 608 -12.34 25.71 0.40
C ASN A 608 -12.32 25.87 1.94
N GLY A 609 -11.23 25.46 2.60
CA GLY A 609 -11.06 25.52 4.06
C GLY A 609 -11.62 24.31 4.82
N TYR A 610 -12.12 23.28 4.12
CA TYR A 610 -12.55 22.03 4.77
C TYR A 610 -11.33 21.27 5.31
N ASN A 611 -11.44 20.76 6.55
CA ASN A 611 -10.39 20.03 7.25
C ASN A 611 -9.06 20.81 7.41
N GLU A 612 -9.12 22.14 7.53
CA GLU A 612 -7.93 23.01 7.63
C GLU A 612 -6.90 22.51 8.64
N ASP A 613 -7.34 22.09 9.83
CA ASP A 613 -6.47 21.66 10.93
C ASP A 613 -6.44 20.13 11.15
N SER A 614 -6.72 19.33 10.14
CA SER A 614 -6.69 17.86 10.25
C SER A 614 -5.30 17.30 10.62
N ASN A 615 -5.27 16.03 11.02
CA ASN A 615 -4.03 15.27 11.27
C ASN A 615 -3.86 14.17 10.19
N THR A 616 -4.19 14.51 8.95
CA THR A 616 -3.96 13.67 7.75
C THR A 616 -3.15 14.46 6.73
N GLY A 617 -2.68 13.79 5.69
CA GLY A 617 -2.09 14.42 4.53
C GLY A 617 -0.61 14.75 4.61
N ASN A 618 0.17 13.76 4.18
CA ASN A 618 1.58 13.89 3.89
C ASN A 618 1.79 14.54 2.53
N GLY A 619 2.95 15.19 2.37
CA GLY A 619 3.44 15.62 1.07
C GLY A 619 3.78 14.40 0.21
N PHE A 620 4.68 13.55 0.70
CA PHE A 620 5.14 12.32 0.05
C PHE A 620 5.17 11.15 1.04
N LYS A 621 4.20 10.21 0.92
CA LYS A 621 4.14 8.94 1.65
C LYS A 621 4.86 7.85 0.85
N LEU A 622 6.02 7.40 1.31
CA LEU A 622 7.02 6.64 0.54
C LEU A 622 7.01 5.12 0.78
N GLY A 623 5.88 4.55 1.21
CA GLY A 623 5.69 3.09 1.28
C GLY A 623 4.57 2.68 2.22
N GLY A 624 4.66 1.48 2.79
CA GLY A 624 3.63 0.92 3.68
C GLY A 624 4.04 -0.37 4.38
N GLU A 625 3.46 -0.59 5.57
CA GLU A 625 3.47 -1.85 6.32
C GLU A 625 4.85 -2.52 6.54
N GLY A 626 5.97 -1.80 6.63
CA GLY A 626 7.26 -2.43 6.88
C GLY A 626 7.90 -3.10 5.66
N LEU A 627 7.32 -2.97 4.46
CA LEU A 627 7.87 -3.61 3.27
C LEU A 627 9.03 -2.79 2.69
N PRO A 628 10.24 -3.36 2.56
CA PRO A 628 11.38 -2.65 1.98
C PRO A 628 11.20 -2.44 0.47
N VAL A 629 11.16 -1.17 0.05
CA VAL A 629 11.17 -0.76 -1.35
C VAL A 629 12.10 0.43 -1.56
N ASP A 630 13.06 0.27 -2.48
CA ASP A 630 14.12 1.25 -2.73
C ASP A 630 13.65 2.39 -3.66
N HIS A 631 12.67 3.19 -3.24
CA HIS A 631 12.21 4.34 -4.01
C HIS A 631 13.30 5.42 -4.15
N VAL A 632 13.24 6.17 -5.25
CA VAL A 632 14.16 7.26 -5.55
C VAL A 632 13.40 8.58 -5.56
N VAL A 633 13.77 9.50 -4.68
CA VAL A 633 13.07 10.76 -4.44
C VAL A 633 14.07 11.90 -4.57
N ARG A 634 13.94 12.71 -5.61
CA ARG A 634 14.91 13.78 -5.89
C ARG A 634 14.34 15.09 -6.39
N GLY A 635 14.89 16.20 -5.93
CA GLY A 635 14.50 17.53 -6.40
C GLY A 635 13.07 17.95 -6.03
N ASN A 636 12.40 17.22 -5.13
CA ASN A 636 11.00 17.49 -4.80
C ASN A 636 10.88 18.56 -3.72
N ILE A 637 9.74 19.26 -3.70
CA ILE A 637 9.39 20.27 -2.69
C ILE A 637 8.12 19.85 -1.97
N ALA A 638 8.15 19.82 -0.63
CA ALA A 638 6.98 19.57 0.22
C ALA A 638 6.76 20.72 1.21
N TYR A 639 5.59 21.35 1.21
CA TYR A 639 5.33 22.44 2.17
C TYR A 639 3.89 22.57 2.63
N ASP A 640 3.69 23.11 3.83
CA ASP A 640 2.36 23.49 4.32
C ASP A 640 1.33 22.32 4.31
N ASN A 641 1.77 21.06 4.34
CA ASN A 641 0.91 19.89 4.47
C ASN A 641 0.45 19.71 5.93
N ASN A 642 -0.72 19.10 6.16
CA ASN A 642 -1.29 18.89 7.49
C ASN A 642 -0.60 17.74 8.28
N MET A 643 0.20 16.90 7.64
CA MET A 643 1.16 16.02 8.32
C MET A 643 2.58 16.25 7.84
N ASP A 644 3.23 15.22 7.30
CA ASP A 644 4.67 15.20 7.08
C ASP A 644 5.01 15.70 5.68
N GLY A 645 6.15 16.36 5.49
CA GLY A 645 6.66 16.68 4.16
C GLY A 645 7.04 15.40 3.40
N PHE A 646 7.98 14.64 3.95
CA PHE A 646 8.41 13.34 3.46
C PHE A 646 8.30 12.31 4.59
N SER A 647 7.50 11.25 4.39
CA SER A 647 7.31 10.16 5.34
C SER A 647 7.73 8.85 4.70
N ASP A 648 8.55 8.05 5.36
CA ASP A 648 8.85 6.67 4.91
C ASP A 648 7.61 5.77 4.94
N ASN A 649 6.63 6.11 5.79
CA ASN A 649 5.44 5.34 6.09
C ASN A 649 5.77 3.86 6.34
N PHE A 650 6.76 3.63 7.21
CA PHE A 650 7.27 2.31 7.56
C PHE A 650 7.94 1.57 6.40
N ASN A 651 8.51 2.24 5.40
CA ASN A 651 9.35 1.58 4.40
C ASN A 651 10.80 1.49 4.89
N PRO A 652 11.30 0.32 5.32
CA PRO A 652 12.68 0.16 5.77
C PRO A 652 13.66 -0.05 4.61
N GLY A 653 13.21 0.06 3.36
CA GLY A 653 14.03 -0.12 2.18
C GLY A 653 15.12 0.94 2.08
N ARG A 654 16.03 0.74 1.11
CA ARG A 654 17.15 1.64 0.88
C ARG A 654 16.72 2.85 0.05
N LEU A 655 15.77 3.61 0.60
CA LEU A 655 15.24 4.86 0.04
C LEU A 655 16.38 5.81 -0.34
N THR A 656 16.33 6.42 -1.52
CA THR A 656 17.33 7.42 -1.92
C THR A 656 16.68 8.79 -1.99
N LEU A 657 17.01 9.68 -1.05
CA LEU A 657 16.51 11.05 -1.01
C LEU A 657 17.66 12.03 -1.30
N THR A 658 17.56 12.73 -2.42
CA THR A 658 18.59 13.68 -2.86
C THR A 658 18.02 15.02 -3.26
N ASN A 659 18.60 16.13 -2.81
CA ASN A 659 18.19 17.47 -3.23
C ASN A 659 16.69 17.75 -3.03
N ASN A 660 16.06 17.24 -1.98
CA ASN A 660 14.67 17.58 -1.68
C ASN A 660 14.61 18.80 -0.74
N THR A 661 13.48 19.52 -0.74
CA THR A 661 13.23 20.61 0.19
C THR A 661 11.89 20.43 0.89
N ALA A 662 11.90 20.47 2.22
CA ALA A 662 10.70 20.50 3.06
C ALA A 662 10.61 21.85 3.80
N PHE A 663 9.43 22.46 3.81
CA PHE A 663 9.20 23.78 4.42
C PHE A 663 7.87 23.85 5.17
N ASP A 664 7.92 24.15 6.47
CA ASP A 664 6.73 24.42 7.30
C ASP A 664 5.56 23.44 7.13
N ASN A 665 5.83 22.14 7.07
CA ASN A 665 4.79 21.12 7.21
C ASN A 665 4.34 21.01 8.68
N LYS A 666 3.06 20.70 8.93
CA LYS A 666 2.45 20.79 10.28
C LYS A 666 3.11 19.85 11.29
N ARG A 667 3.33 18.57 10.93
CA ARG A 667 3.96 17.60 11.82
C ARG A 667 5.47 17.58 11.58
N PHE A 668 5.98 16.74 10.70
CA PHE A 668 7.41 16.69 10.37
C PHE A 668 7.71 17.29 8.99
N ASN A 669 8.89 17.88 8.80
CA ASN A 669 9.39 18.13 7.45
C ASN A 669 9.94 16.83 6.84
N TYR A 670 10.74 16.09 7.61
CA TYR A 670 11.21 14.73 7.30
C TYR A 670 10.94 13.77 8.46
N LEU A 671 10.26 12.66 8.15
CA LEU A 671 10.08 11.51 9.03
C LEU A 671 10.47 10.22 8.30
N ILE A 672 11.72 9.81 8.46
CA ILE A 672 12.23 8.51 8.04
C ILE A 672 12.62 7.76 9.32
N ARG A 673 11.80 6.78 9.71
CA ARG A 673 11.87 6.12 10.99
C ARG A 673 12.99 5.10 11.02
N PHE A 674 13.50 4.82 12.21
CA PHE A 674 14.38 3.68 12.44
C PHE A 674 13.60 2.38 12.38
N SER A 675 14.04 1.42 11.56
CA SER A 675 13.57 0.04 11.61
C SER A 675 14.48 -0.83 12.49
N PRO A 676 13.94 -1.53 13.51
CA PRO A 676 14.72 -2.41 14.38
C PRO A 676 15.18 -3.70 13.68
N TYR A 677 14.66 -3.98 12.49
CA TYR A 677 15.00 -5.17 11.71
C TYR A 677 16.22 -4.96 10.79
N PHE A 678 16.71 -3.72 10.63
CA PHE A 678 17.78 -3.38 9.69
C PHE A 678 18.81 -2.45 10.35
N SER A 679 20.08 -2.61 10.00
CA SER A 679 21.11 -1.63 10.35
C SER A 679 20.90 -0.30 9.61
N PRO A 680 21.43 0.83 10.11
CA PRO A 680 21.38 2.10 9.38
C PRO A 680 21.95 2.02 7.95
N GLU A 681 22.99 1.21 7.72
CA GLU A 681 23.60 1.05 6.39
C GLU A 681 22.74 0.26 5.40
N GLU A 682 21.81 -0.55 5.91
CA GLU A 682 20.79 -1.25 5.13
C GLU A 682 19.58 -0.36 4.84
N GLN A 683 19.41 0.71 5.63
CA GLN A 683 18.38 1.74 5.45
C GLN A 683 18.91 2.90 4.59
N GLY A 684 18.02 3.77 4.12
CA GLY A 684 18.24 4.67 2.98
C GLY A 684 19.49 5.57 2.94
N VAL A 685 19.66 6.26 1.82
CA VAL A 685 20.77 7.16 1.52
C VAL A 685 20.24 8.57 1.32
N TYR A 686 20.66 9.49 2.19
CA TYR A 686 20.15 10.86 2.25
C TYR A 686 21.29 11.83 1.97
N ARG A 687 21.18 12.65 0.91
CA ARG A 687 22.20 13.65 0.55
C ARG A 687 21.56 14.96 0.13
N ASP A 688 22.19 16.07 0.46
CA ASP A 688 21.86 17.40 -0.06
C ASP A 688 20.39 17.81 0.19
N ASN A 689 19.71 17.23 1.18
CA ASN A 689 18.32 17.58 1.51
C ASN A 689 18.27 18.83 2.40
N LEU A 690 17.17 19.56 2.32
CA LEU A 690 16.95 20.82 3.02
C LEU A 690 15.62 20.80 3.76
N SER A 691 15.66 21.04 5.06
CA SER A 691 14.50 21.31 5.89
C SER A 691 14.59 22.72 6.45
N LEU A 692 13.53 23.50 6.32
CA LEU A 692 13.44 24.82 6.91
C LEU A 692 12.10 24.99 7.61
N ARG A 693 12.15 25.64 8.77
CA ARG A 693 10.97 26.06 9.51
C ARG A 693 11.03 27.55 9.83
N THR A 694 9.88 28.19 9.86
CA THR A 694 9.77 29.62 10.20
C THR A 694 8.90 29.85 11.43
N PRO A 695 9.15 30.92 12.21
CA PRO A 695 8.23 31.35 13.25
C PRO A 695 6.84 31.62 12.66
N GLY A 696 5.80 31.00 13.23
CA GLY A 696 4.43 31.11 12.73
C GLY A 696 4.12 30.25 11.48
N GLY A 697 5.05 29.38 11.08
CA GLY A 697 4.77 28.32 10.11
C GLY A 697 3.78 27.29 10.65
N ARG A 698 3.33 26.35 9.80
CA ARG A 698 2.27 25.40 10.16
C ARG A 698 2.61 24.47 11.33
N GLY A 699 3.90 24.30 11.63
CA GLY A 699 4.37 23.55 12.80
C GLY A 699 4.13 24.24 14.15
N GLY A 700 3.63 25.47 14.16
CA GLY A 700 3.37 26.23 15.39
C GLY A 700 4.64 26.72 16.08
N ASP A 701 4.52 27.03 17.36
CA ASP A 701 5.60 27.61 18.18
C ASP A 701 6.65 26.56 18.60
N GLU A 702 6.26 25.29 18.67
CA GLU A 702 7.11 24.15 19.06
C GLU A 702 7.09 23.09 17.95
N PRO A 703 7.69 23.39 16.78
CA PRO A 703 7.65 22.47 15.67
C PRO A 703 8.54 21.25 15.91
N GLU A 704 8.11 20.10 15.38
CA GLU A 704 8.84 18.84 15.53
C GLU A 704 10.21 18.87 14.84
N THR A 705 11.19 18.24 15.51
CA THR A 705 12.53 17.94 14.96
C THR A 705 12.43 16.94 13.81
N ASP A 706 13.28 17.06 12.79
CA ASP A 706 13.35 16.05 11.73
C ASP A 706 13.98 14.75 12.24
N PHE A 707 13.40 13.62 11.84
CA PHE A 707 13.94 12.30 12.14
C PHE A 707 14.28 11.59 10.84
N ILE A 708 15.57 11.25 10.67
CA ILE A 708 16.02 10.48 9.52
C ILE A 708 16.97 9.38 9.98
N ALA A 709 16.55 8.12 9.86
CA ALA A 709 17.40 6.95 10.04
C ALA A 709 17.98 6.48 8.70
N GLY A 710 19.24 6.03 8.73
CA GLY A 710 19.96 5.46 7.59
C GLY A 710 21.35 6.08 7.40
N ASP A 711 21.88 6.00 6.19
CA ASP A 711 23.12 6.67 5.79
C ASP A 711 22.85 8.15 5.48
N VAL A 712 22.99 8.99 6.51
CA VAL A 712 22.86 10.46 6.45
C VAL A 712 24.25 11.09 6.55
N ASP A 713 24.69 11.80 5.52
CA ASP A 713 25.97 12.50 5.56
C ASP A 713 25.81 13.99 5.94
N ARG A 714 26.95 14.68 6.05
CA ARG A 714 27.04 16.09 6.44
C ARG A 714 26.44 17.09 5.43
N THR A 715 25.92 16.66 4.27
CA THR A 715 25.36 17.60 3.28
C THR A 715 23.85 17.80 3.43
N ASN A 716 23.20 17.03 4.30
CA ASN A 716 21.81 17.27 4.68
C ASN A 716 21.75 18.41 5.69
N VAL A 717 20.89 19.39 5.43
CA VAL A 717 20.55 20.47 6.37
C VAL A 717 19.14 20.18 6.87
N LEU A 718 19.04 19.70 8.11
CA LEU A 718 17.79 19.23 8.72
C LEU A 718 17.42 20.15 9.88
N PHE A 719 16.13 20.21 10.21
CA PHE A 719 15.66 20.98 11.35
C PHE A 719 15.89 20.18 12.65
N ASP A 720 16.71 20.69 13.54
CA ASP A 720 17.14 20.00 14.78
C ASP A 720 16.25 20.30 16.00
N GLY A 721 15.10 20.97 15.80
CA GLY A 721 14.22 21.48 16.86
C GLY A 721 14.40 22.97 17.13
N GLU A 722 15.55 23.54 16.77
CA GLU A 722 15.81 24.98 16.90
C GLU A 722 16.18 25.63 15.55
N ARG A 723 16.98 24.95 14.74
CA ARG A 723 17.66 25.49 13.56
C ARG A 723 17.71 24.46 12.43
N ALA A 724 17.72 24.97 11.21
CA ALA A 724 18.04 24.17 10.04
C ALA A 724 19.56 24.08 9.87
N THR A 725 20.17 22.98 10.29
CA THR A 725 21.63 22.80 10.30
C THR A 725 22.04 21.41 9.81
N ASN A 726 23.25 21.28 9.29
CA ASN A 726 23.85 19.98 9.06
C ASN A 726 24.49 19.39 10.33
N ALA A 727 24.80 18.09 10.29
CA ALA A 727 25.24 17.33 11.46
C ALA A 727 26.51 17.87 12.16
N ASP A 728 27.40 18.57 11.44
CA ASP A 728 28.62 19.17 12.00
C ASP A 728 28.50 20.69 12.28
N GLY A 729 27.33 21.28 12.03
CA GLY A 729 27.06 22.69 12.28
C GLY A 729 27.73 23.67 11.30
N THR A 730 28.37 23.19 10.24
CA THR A 730 29.10 24.05 9.29
C THR A 730 28.19 24.76 8.28
N THR A 731 26.98 24.25 8.07
CA THR A 731 25.98 24.86 7.18
C THR A 731 24.67 25.03 7.95
N VAL A 732 24.25 26.28 8.13
CA VAL A 732 22.96 26.64 8.74
C VAL A 732 22.15 27.40 7.71
N ALA A 733 20.92 26.94 7.43
CA ALA A 733 19.97 27.67 6.61
C ALA A 733 19.14 28.62 7.46
N THR A 734 19.01 29.87 7.01
CA THR A 734 18.21 30.91 7.66
C THR A 734 17.27 31.56 6.65
N ALA A 735 16.30 32.34 7.11
CA ALA A 735 15.42 33.07 6.19
C ALA A 735 16.16 33.99 5.21
N ALA A 736 17.32 34.53 5.60
CA ALA A 736 18.15 35.39 4.74
C ALA A 736 18.83 34.64 3.58
N ASP A 737 18.85 33.31 3.63
CA ASP A 737 19.42 32.47 2.58
C ASP A 737 18.51 32.30 1.37
N PHE A 738 17.26 32.76 1.45
CA PHE A 738 16.25 32.58 0.41
C PHE A 738 15.86 33.92 -0.22
N ARG A 739 15.47 33.88 -1.49
CA ARG A 739 14.93 35.05 -2.20
C ARG A 739 13.54 35.40 -1.70
N SER A 740 12.71 34.40 -1.45
CA SER A 740 11.41 34.53 -0.82
C SER A 740 11.04 33.27 -0.02
N LEU A 741 10.32 33.47 1.08
CA LEU A 741 9.64 32.44 1.85
C LEU A 741 8.12 32.63 1.85
N GLU A 742 7.62 33.57 1.04
CA GLU A 742 6.18 33.76 0.87
C GLU A 742 5.59 32.61 0.07
N LEU A 743 4.59 31.93 0.65
CA LEU A 743 3.93 30.80 0.02
C LEU A 743 3.29 31.24 -1.31
N PRO A 744 3.55 30.54 -2.44
CA PRO A 744 2.89 30.84 -3.68
C PRO A 744 1.43 30.36 -3.62
N GLU A 745 0.50 31.19 -4.10
CA GLU A 745 -0.92 30.80 -4.24
C GLU A 745 -1.07 29.61 -5.20
N ARG A 746 -0.26 29.61 -6.27
CA ARG A 746 -0.18 28.56 -7.29
C ARG A 746 1.16 28.63 -8.01
N TYR A 747 1.51 27.55 -8.69
CA TYR A 747 2.65 27.53 -9.62
C TYR A 747 2.17 27.81 -11.04
N ALA A 748 2.86 28.72 -11.73
CA ALA A 748 2.80 28.75 -13.18
C ALA A 748 3.44 27.48 -13.75
N ARG A 749 3.14 27.15 -15.02
CA ARG A 749 3.66 25.95 -15.67
C ARG A 749 4.38 26.29 -16.95
N GLY A 750 5.54 25.68 -17.13
CA GLY A 750 6.26 25.69 -18.40
C GLY A 750 5.49 24.95 -19.49
N ARG A 751 5.96 25.04 -20.74
CA ARG A 751 5.33 24.37 -21.89
C ARG A 751 5.31 22.84 -21.79
N ASP A 752 6.25 22.25 -21.06
CA ASP A 752 6.32 20.82 -20.77
C ASP A 752 5.55 20.42 -19.51
N GLY A 753 4.80 21.37 -18.93
CA GLY A 753 3.98 21.20 -17.73
C GLY A 753 4.75 21.29 -16.41
N THR A 754 6.08 21.46 -16.46
CA THR A 754 6.91 21.57 -15.24
C THR A 754 6.57 22.81 -14.43
N PRO A 755 6.64 22.76 -13.08
CA PRO A 755 6.32 23.91 -12.23
C PRO A 755 7.37 25.02 -12.39
N GLU A 756 6.92 26.24 -12.59
CA GLU A 756 7.77 27.43 -12.55
C GLU A 756 7.86 27.93 -11.11
N HIS A 757 8.92 27.55 -10.40
CA HIS A 757 9.05 27.77 -8.96
C HIS A 757 9.19 29.24 -8.51
N GLY A 758 9.51 30.17 -9.42
CA GLY A 758 9.75 31.57 -9.06
C GLY A 758 10.87 31.72 -8.02
N ASP A 759 10.68 32.63 -7.07
CA ASP A 759 11.64 32.96 -6.00
C ASP A 759 11.39 32.23 -4.67
N PHE A 760 10.20 31.64 -4.48
CA PHE A 760 9.87 30.89 -3.27
C PHE A 760 10.84 29.71 -3.07
N LEU A 761 11.42 29.60 -1.86
CA LEU A 761 12.45 28.61 -1.48
C LEU A 761 13.71 28.59 -2.37
N ARG A 762 13.85 29.53 -3.30
CA ARG A 762 15.05 29.65 -4.11
C ARG A 762 16.16 30.28 -3.27
N PRO A 763 17.35 29.67 -3.18
CA PRO A 763 18.45 30.30 -2.49
C PRO A 763 18.81 31.66 -3.10
N ALA A 764 19.14 32.62 -2.25
CA ALA A 764 19.78 33.86 -2.64
C ALA A 764 21.13 33.53 -3.32
N GLN A 765 21.55 34.36 -4.28
CA GLN A 765 22.73 34.09 -5.11
C GLN A 765 24.03 33.86 -4.31
N ARG A 766 24.13 34.47 -3.11
CA ARG A 766 25.28 34.37 -2.23
C ARG A 766 25.11 33.36 -1.09
N SER A 767 23.96 32.69 -1.01
CA SER A 767 23.72 31.70 0.04
C SER A 767 24.75 30.56 -0.07
N PRO A 768 25.31 30.07 1.06
CA PRO A 768 26.15 28.89 1.10
C PRO A 768 25.44 27.65 0.57
N LEU A 769 24.11 27.58 0.63
CA LEU A 769 23.31 26.46 0.13
C LEU A 769 23.58 26.14 -1.35
N ASN A 770 24.02 27.11 -2.15
CA ASN A 770 24.35 26.88 -3.56
C ASN A 770 25.61 26.03 -3.80
N LYS A 771 26.44 25.80 -2.77
CA LYS A 771 27.76 25.15 -2.90
C LYS A 771 28.11 24.20 -1.75
N ALA A 772 27.24 24.05 -0.77
CA ALA A 772 27.49 23.25 0.42
C ALA A 772 27.18 21.75 0.22
N GLY A 773 26.53 21.39 -0.88
CA GLY A 773 26.18 20.01 -1.21
C GLY A 773 27.36 19.17 -1.67
N THR A 774 27.05 17.91 -1.99
CA THR A 774 27.99 16.91 -2.48
C THR A 774 28.73 17.42 -3.72
N HIS A 775 30.06 17.31 -3.74
CA HIS A 775 30.89 17.86 -4.83
C HIS A 775 30.68 19.36 -5.12
N ARG A 776 30.36 20.17 -4.08
CA ARG A 776 30.03 21.59 -4.20
C ARG A 776 28.77 21.86 -5.02
N SER A 777 27.79 20.96 -4.94
CA SER A 777 26.45 21.11 -5.49
C SER A 777 25.56 22.00 -4.59
N VAL A 778 24.32 22.19 -5.04
CA VAL A 778 23.25 22.85 -4.31
C VAL A 778 22.70 21.91 -3.23
N ILE A 779 22.33 22.46 -2.07
CA ILE A 779 21.48 21.81 -1.05
C ILE A 779 20.03 22.23 -1.28
N GLY A 780 19.12 21.26 -1.24
CA GLY A 780 17.70 21.44 -1.57
C GLY A 780 17.40 21.31 -3.06
N ALA A 781 16.14 21.56 -3.42
CA ALA A 781 15.57 21.31 -4.75
C ALA A 781 15.90 22.39 -5.78
N LEU A 782 16.21 23.62 -5.34
CA LEU A 782 16.29 24.78 -6.22
C LEU A 782 17.69 25.39 -6.27
N ASP A 783 18.20 25.60 -7.48
CA ASP A 783 19.44 26.31 -7.75
C ASP A 783 19.23 27.84 -7.71
N GLY A 784 19.93 28.52 -6.80
CA GLY A 784 19.92 29.98 -6.64
C GLY A 784 21.02 30.70 -7.41
N SER A 785 21.94 29.97 -8.07
CA SER A 785 23.08 30.55 -8.79
C SER A 785 22.71 31.17 -10.14
N ARG A 786 21.60 30.74 -10.74
CA ARG A 786 21.04 31.27 -11.99
C ARG A 786 20.21 32.51 -11.69
N ARG A 787 20.27 33.51 -12.58
CA ARG A 787 19.53 34.77 -12.41
C ARG A 787 18.03 34.52 -12.38
#